data_AF-A0A9Q0Q6H7-F1
#
_entry.id   AF-A0A9Q0Q6H7-F1
#
_cell.length_a   1.000
_cell.length_b   1.000
_cell.length_c   1.000
_cell.angle_alpha   90.00
_cell.angle_beta   90.00
_cell.angle_gamma   90.00
#
_symmetry.space_group_name_H-M   'P 1'
#
loop_
_entity.id
_entity.type
_entity.pdbx_description
1 polymer ?
#
loop_
_entity_poly.entity_id
_entity_poly.type
_entity_poly.pdbx_seq_one_letter_code
_entity_poly.pdbx_strand_id
1 'polypeptide(L)'
;MSHISNLRLLFSPLLPTLRSPFSSKRRPYSLLTILSSSSSPHPKRRHLTTPNHLSLNFRSRSKTTSRETRGRDRDEGKSMDESGKENPGFNKKRAEGRDNTKRNLQLKVRKLNPTNTISYVQILGTGMDTQDTSPSVLLFFDKQRFIFNAGEGLQRFCTEHKIKLSKIDHIFLSRVCSETAGGIPGLLLTLAGIGEEGMSVNIWGPSDLKYLVDAMKSFIPHAAMVHTKSFGNDNVRPVDANKIIDPIVLINDEVVKISAILLRPNQSQGSALKPGDMSVIYLCELAEIMGKFDPEKAKALGLKPGPKYRELQSGRSVMSDHQDIMVLPSDVMDPSVPGPIVLLVDCPTESHVQELLSTECLNTYYMDFSGNPTQIGKTVNCIIHLSPASVTRSPTYQKWMKKFGSAQHIMAGHEMKNVEIPILKSSARIAARLNYLCPQFFPAPGFWSLTDLNNSRPDSIFFRRGLCLKAQIINELLSEIPEIVDAAQHVREFWSGPGGLEADINVFQGDKGTGSSQPSKYRNVTSIYINLFSKGSLLLDCGEGTLGQLKRRYGVEGADNAVRKLRCIWISHIHADHHTGLARILALRRDLLKGMTREPILVVGPWQLKKFLDAYQILEDLDMQFIDCRSTTEASWVAFEDDSKSKKG
;
A
#
# COMPACT_ATOMS: atom_id res chain seq x y z
N MET A 1 -20.17 -5.78 -17.56
CA MET A 1 -19.54 -6.40 -16.37
C MET A 1 -20.46 -7.53 -15.94
N SER A 2 -19.96 -8.75 -15.77
CA SER A 2 -20.76 -9.84 -15.20
C SER A 2 -21.05 -9.48 -13.74
N HIS A 3 -22.31 -9.19 -13.43
CA HIS A 3 -22.75 -9.01 -12.06
C HIS A 3 -22.70 -10.39 -11.37
N ILE A 4 -21.64 -10.66 -10.60
CA ILE A 4 -21.71 -11.65 -9.53
C ILE A 4 -22.57 -10.98 -8.46
N SER A 5 -23.75 -11.52 -8.18
CA SER A 5 -24.88 -10.82 -7.54
C SER A 5 -24.51 -10.00 -6.29
N ASN A 6 -23.56 -10.45 -5.46
CA ASN A 6 -23.12 -9.76 -4.23
C ASN A 6 -21.60 -9.53 -4.07
N LEU A 7 -20.79 -9.76 -5.10
CA LEU A 7 -19.36 -9.41 -5.11
C LEU A 7 -19.11 -8.29 -6.12
N ARG A 8 -18.68 -7.13 -5.63
CA ARG A 8 -18.33 -5.98 -6.46
C ARG A 8 -16.82 -5.79 -6.51
N LEU A 9 -16.26 -5.99 -7.69
CA LEU A 9 -14.86 -5.67 -7.97
C LEU A 9 -14.74 -4.17 -8.24
N LEU A 10 -14.16 -3.45 -7.30
CA LEU A 10 -13.82 -2.05 -7.43
C LEU A 10 -12.41 -1.95 -8.01
N PHE A 11 -12.37 -1.81 -9.32
CA PHE A 11 -11.17 -1.36 -9.99
C PHE A 11 -11.08 0.15 -9.80
N SER A 12 -9.97 0.65 -9.25
CA SER A 12 -9.58 2.04 -9.49
C SER A 12 -9.66 2.28 -11.01
N PRO A 13 -10.01 3.49 -11.50
CA PRO A 13 -10.23 3.78 -12.94
C PRO A 13 -9.03 3.52 -13.89
N LEU A 14 -8.01 2.82 -13.42
CA LEU A 14 -6.70 2.53 -13.98
C LEU A 14 -6.51 1.05 -14.40
N LEU A 15 -7.43 0.14 -14.07
CA LEU A 15 -7.34 -1.28 -14.39
C LEU A 15 -8.30 -1.68 -15.52
N PRO A 16 -7.83 -1.96 -16.76
CA PRO A 16 -8.62 -2.70 -17.73
C PRO A 16 -8.85 -4.14 -17.28
N THR A 17 -10.08 -4.62 -17.48
CA THR A 17 -10.40 -6.05 -17.38
C THR A 17 -9.91 -6.74 -18.65
N LEU A 18 -9.00 -7.71 -18.52
CA LEU A 18 -8.70 -8.62 -19.62
C LEU A 18 -9.92 -9.51 -19.85
N ARG A 19 -10.68 -9.25 -20.92
CA ARG A 19 -11.60 -10.26 -21.48
C ARG A 19 -10.78 -11.29 -22.24
N SER A 20 -11.21 -12.55 -22.18
CA SER A 20 -10.63 -13.65 -22.94
C SER A 20 -10.55 -13.30 -24.44
N PRO A 21 -9.55 -13.81 -25.18
CA PRO A 21 -9.39 -13.54 -26.61
C PRO A 21 -10.45 -14.21 -27.52
N PHE A 22 -11.52 -14.79 -26.95
CA PHE A 22 -12.55 -15.51 -27.69
C PHE A 22 -13.95 -15.03 -27.29
N SER A 23 -14.38 -13.89 -27.84
CA SER A 23 -15.80 -13.54 -27.91
C SER A 23 -16.03 -12.54 -29.04
N SER A 24 -16.88 -12.92 -30.00
CA SER A 24 -17.15 -12.19 -31.22
C SER A 24 -17.99 -10.92 -30.99
N LYS A 25 -17.62 -9.88 -31.74
CA LYS A 25 -18.31 -8.60 -32.05
C LYS A 25 -19.68 -8.38 -31.37
N ARG A 26 -19.72 -7.51 -30.35
CA ARG A 26 -20.85 -6.59 -30.11
C ARG A 26 -20.33 -5.22 -29.66
N ARG A 27 -20.77 -4.16 -30.35
CA ARG A 27 -20.39 -2.74 -30.15
C ARG A 27 -20.72 -2.29 -28.72
N PRO A 28 -19.92 -1.40 -28.09
CA PRO A 28 -20.33 -0.79 -26.83
C PRO A 28 -21.33 0.34 -27.11
N TYR A 29 -22.52 0.22 -26.52
CA TYR A 29 -23.42 1.36 -26.33
C TYR A 29 -22.87 2.21 -25.19
N SER A 30 -22.76 3.52 -25.47
CA SER A 30 -22.55 4.62 -24.53
C SER A 30 -23.66 4.68 -23.49
N LEU A 31 -23.32 5.02 -22.23
CA LEU A 31 -24.09 5.73 -21.17
C LEU A 31 -23.38 5.45 -19.82
N LEU A 32 -23.18 6.38 -18.87
CA LEU A 32 -24.04 7.47 -18.44
C LEU A 32 -23.20 8.58 -17.74
N THR A 33 -23.23 9.79 -18.29
CA THR A 33 -22.89 11.06 -17.63
C THR A 33 -24.20 11.64 -17.11
N ILE A 34 -24.34 11.92 -15.81
CA ILE A 34 -25.46 12.73 -15.31
C ILE A 34 -24.98 14.19 -15.29
N LEU A 35 -25.36 14.92 -16.34
CA LEU A 35 -25.47 16.37 -16.33
C LEU A 35 -26.88 16.72 -15.88
N SER A 36 -27.01 17.57 -14.87
CA SER A 36 -28.26 18.29 -14.59
C SER A 36 -28.05 19.76 -14.99
N SER A 37 -28.70 20.18 -16.08
CA SER A 37 -28.89 21.59 -16.41
C SER A 37 -30.21 21.81 -17.15
N SER A 38 -31.04 22.70 -16.61
CA SER A 38 -32.05 23.51 -17.28
C SER A 38 -32.48 24.57 -16.25
N SER A 39 -32.68 25.86 -16.50
CA SER A 39 -32.74 26.70 -17.71
C SER A 39 -32.90 28.17 -17.25
N SER A 40 -32.33 29.13 -18.00
CA SER A 40 -32.47 30.61 -17.87
C SER A 40 -33.81 31.10 -18.51
N PRO A 41 -34.17 32.41 -18.71
CA PRO A 41 -33.56 33.72 -18.34
C PRO A 41 -34.54 34.86 -17.90
N HIS A 42 -34.05 35.96 -17.29
CA HIS A 42 -34.15 37.37 -17.79
C HIS A 42 -33.73 38.47 -16.75
N PRO A 43 -33.34 39.69 -17.21
CA PRO A 43 -32.52 40.66 -16.46
C PRO A 43 -33.28 41.90 -15.96
N LYS A 44 -32.66 42.66 -15.03
CA LYS A 44 -32.81 44.11 -14.71
C LYS A 44 -31.81 44.44 -13.57
N ARG A 45 -31.28 45.63 -13.33
CA ARG A 45 -30.82 46.81 -14.10
C ARG A 45 -29.88 47.56 -13.12
N ARG A 46 -28.89 48.28 -13.67
CA ARG A 46 -27.83 49.08 -13.00
C ARG A 46 -28.32 50.03 -11.90
N HIS A 47 -27.45 50.33 -10.93
CA HIS A 47 -27.13 51.72 -10.56
C HIS A 47 -25.66 51.88 -10.15
N LEU A 48 -24.96 52.78 -10.86
CA LEU A 48 -23.68 53.38 -10.52
C LEU A 48 -23.85 54.42 -9.42
N THR A 49 -22.83 54.60 -8.57
CA THR A 49 -22.24 55.92 -8.25
C THR A 49 -20.78 55.74 -7.77
N THR A 50 -19.92 56.64 -8.22
CA THR A 50 -18.49 56.91 -7.87
C THR A 50 -18.36 58.44 -7.78
N PRO A 51 -17.21 59.07 -7.46
CA PRO A 51 -16.05 58.72 -6.61
C PRO A 51 -15.68 59.87 -5.64
N ASN A 52 -14.58 59.76 -4.86
CA ASN A 52 -13.54 60.81 -4.82
C ASN A 52 -12.27 60.47 -4.00
N HIS A 53 -11.12 60.62 -4.70
CA HIS A 53 -9.82 61.19 -4.31
C HIS A 53 -8.95 60.63 -3.15
N LEU A 54 -7.83 60.02 -3.56
CA LEU A 54 -6.41 60.36 -3.27
C LEU A 54 -5.97 60.67 -1.83
N SER A 55 -5.05 59.85 -1.27
CA SER A 55 -3.64 60.25 -1.13
C SER A 55 -2.77 59.13 -0.50
N LEU A 56 -1.61 58.92 -1.11
CA LEU A 56 -0.45 58.20 -0.56
C LEU A 56 0.20 59.03 0.55
N ASN A 57 0.71 58.38 1.60
CA ASN A 57 1.94 58.83 2.27
C ASN A 57 2.60 57.71 3.07
N PHE A 58 3.81 57.36 2.64
CA PHE A 58 4.84 56.69 3.43
C PHE A 58 5.28 57.60 4.57
N ARG A 59 5.44 57.06 5.79
CA ARG A 59 6.51 57.52 6.69
C ARG A 59 6.85 56.50 7.76
N SER A 60 8.13 56.13 7.76
CA SER A 60 8.84 55.47 8.84
C SER A 60 8.88 56.36 10.09
N ARG A 61 8.89 55.73 11.26
CA ARG A 61 9.43 56.34 12.47
C ARG A 61 9.92 55.26 13.43
N SER A 62 11.24 55.13 13.49
CA SER A 62 11.93 54.64 14.67
C SER A 62 11.80 55.69 15.78
N LYS A 63 11.71 55.24 17.04
CA LYS A 63 12.39 55.90 18.15
C LYS A 63 12.44 54.99 19.37
N THR A 64 13.68 54.77 19.79
CA THR A 64 14.17 54.31 21.08
C THR A 64 13.89 55.33 22.18
N THR A 65 13.61 54.85 23.39
CA THR A 65 14.11 55.44 24.66
C THR A 65 14.24 54.37 25.75
N SER A 66 15.43 54.36 26.37
CA SER A 66 15.86 53.78 27.65
C SER A 66 15.02 54.32 28.83
N ARG A 67 15.03 53.85 30.09
CA ARG A 67 15.82 52.92 30.93
C ARG A 67 14.97 52.81 32.23
N GLU A 68 14.88 51.64 32.87
CA GLU A 68 15.19 51.44 34.30
C GLU A 68 14.71 50.08 34.83
N THR A 69 15.54 49.56 35.71
CA THR A 69 15.61 48.20 36.27
C THR A 69 14.72 48.03 37.50
N ARG A 70 14.03 46.87 37.62
CA ARG A 70 14.12 45.88 38.72
C ARG A 70 12.92 44.93 38.71
N GLY A 71 13.19 43.64 38.96
CA GLY A 71 12.21 42.71 39.54
C GLY A 71 11.89 41.47 38.69
N ARG A 72 12.42 40.34 39.15
CA ARG A 72 12.13 38.94 38.77
C ARG A 72 10.68 38.68 38.33
N ASP A 73 10.49 37.92 37.25
CA ASP A 73 9.87 36.60 37.34
C ASP A 73 10.01 35.80 36.03
N ARG A 74 9.98 34.48 36.20
CA ARG A 74 10.10 33.43 35.17
C ARG A 74 8.94 33.52 34.19
N ASP A 75 9.21 33.50 32.88
CA ASP A 75 8.29 32.85 31.95
C ASP A 75 9.00 32.37 30.67
N GLU A 76 8.63 31.17 30.25
CA GLU A 76 9.20 30.43 29.13
C GLU A 76 8.69 31.01 27.80
N GLY A 77 9.62 31.20 26.85
CA GLY A 77 9.31 31.70 25.52
C GLY A 77 8.42 30.73 24.73
N LYS A 78 7.15 31.10 24.55
CA LYS A 78 6.28 30.57 23.50
C LYS A 78 6.66 31.19 22.16
N SER A 79 7.27 30.41 21.27
CA SER A 79 7.31 30.72 19.84
C SER A 79 5.91 30.52 19.23
N MET A 80 5.39 31.57 18.58
CA MET A 80 4.16 31.54 17.80
C MET A 80 4.32 30.58 16.62
N ASP A 81 3.66 29.42 16.69
CA ASP A 81 3.38 28.57 15.54
C ASP A 81 2.08 29.06 14.86
N GLU A 82 2.17 29.41 13.58
CA GLU A 82 1.00 29.61 12.71
C GLU A 82 0.27 28.26 12.55
N SER A 83 -0.91 28.17 13.16
CA SER A 83 -1.78 27.01 13.16
C SER A 83 -2.29 26.67 11.76
N GLY A 84 -1.69 25.66 11.12
CA GLY A 84 -2.37 24.87 10.10
C GLY A 84 -3.53 24.11 10.75
N LYS A 85 -4.73 24.19 10.15
CA LYS A 85 -5.96 23.54 10.65
C LYS A 85 -5.72 22.05 10.96
N GLU A 86 -5.65 21.72 12.25
CA GLU A 86 -5.53 20.35 12.74
C GLU A 86 -6.82 19.56 12.45
N ASN A 87 -6.65 18.30 12.04
CA ASN A 87 -7.75 17.37 11.81
C ASN A 87 -8.24 16.89 13.19
N PRO A 88 -9.51 17.11 13.60
CA PRO A 88 -9.98 17.01 15.00
C PRO A 88 -10.00 15.60 15.62
N GLY A 89 -9.24 14.63 15.08
CA GLY A 89 -9.17 13.24 15.59
C GLY A 89 -7.79 12.57 15.47
N PHE A 90 -6.71 13.31 15.17
CA PHE A 90 -5.35 12.79 15.11
C PHE A 90 -4.45 13.46 16.15
N ASN A 91 -3.92 12.68 17.10
CA ASN A 91 -3.01 13.13 18.15
C ASN A 91 -1.56 12.90 17.72
N LYS A 92 -0.89 13.97 17.28
CA LYS A 92 0.51 13.96 16.84
C LYS A 92 1.48 13.58 17.96
N LYS A 93 1.30 14.11 19.17
CA LYS A 93 2.16 13.80 20.32
C LYS A 93 2.17 12.30 20.64
N ARG A 94 1.02 11.63 20.51
CA ARG A 94 0.90 10.18 20.73
C ARG A 94 1.52 9.37 19.60
N ALA A 95 1.34 9.78 18.35
CA ALA A 95 2.03 9.16 17.21
C ALA A 95 3.56 9.28 17.31
N GLU A 96 4.05 10.35 17.94
CA GLU A 96 5.47 10.58 18.25
C GLU A 96 5.94 9.94 19.57
N GLY A 97 5.05 9.27 20.32
CA GLY A 97 5.39 8.63 21.60
C GLY A 97 5.68 9.59 22.76
N ARG A 98 5.25 10.85 22.65
CA ARG A 98 5.42 11.91 23.65
C ARG A 98 4.18 12.09 24.54
N ASP A 99 3.21 11.19 24.47
CA ASP A 99 1.98 11.20 25.27
C ASP A 99 2.14 10.28 26.49
N ASN A 100 2.05 10.86 27.70
CA ASN A 100 2.28 10.16 28.97
C ASN A 100 0.98 9.64 29.62
N THR A 101 -0.15 9.67 28.93
CA THR A 101 -1.44 9.23 29.48
C THR A 101 -1.61 7.70 29.45
N LYS A 102 -1.84 7.07 30.61
CA LYS A 102 -2.19 5.63 30.72
C LYS A 102 -3.72 5.46 30.60
N ARG A 103 -4.20 4.69 29.62
CA ARG A 103 -5.63 4.37 29.44
C ARG A 103 -5.84 2.90 29.05
N ASN A 104 -7.00 2.34 29.41
CA ASN A 104 -7.38 0.95 29.12
C ASN A 104 -8.03 0.85 27.73
N LEU A 105 -7.37 0.16 26.81
CA LEU A 105 -7.65 0.16 25.37
C LEU A 105 -8.56 -1.02 24.99
N GLN A 106 -9.66 -0.78 24.27
CA GLN A 106 -10.61 -1.83 23.87
C GLN A 106 -10.48 -2.26 22.40
N LEU A 107 -10.54 -3.58 22.15
CA LEU A 107 -10.70 -4.16 20.81
C LEU A 107 -12.04 -3.74 20.20
N LYS A 108 -12.08 -3.48 18.88
CA LYS A 108 -13.34 -3.22 18.18
C LYS A 108 -14.18 -4.49 18.11
N VAL A 109 -15.19 -4.59 18.98
CA VAL A 109 -16.25 -5.59 18.82
C VAL A 109 -17.34 -4.99 17.94
N ARG A 110 -17.59 -5.60 16.77
CA ARG A 110 -18.64 -5.14 15.85
C ARG A 110 -19.75 -6.18 15.77
N LYS A 111 -21.00 -5.72 15.88
CA LYS A 111 -22.17 -6.57 15.61
C LYS A 111 -22.34 -6.72 14.09
N LEU A 112 -22.04 -7.90 13.59
CA LEU A 112 -22.20 -8.28 12.19
C LEU A 112 -23.69 -8.46 11.86
N ASN A 113 -24.03 -8.38 10.57
CA ASN A 113 -25.37 -8.70 10.09
C ASN A 113 -25.21 -9.40 8.73
N PRO A 114 -25.47 -10.71 8.62
CA PRO A 114 -25.22 -11.46 7.40
C PRO A 114 -26.24 -11.17 6.29
N THR A 115 -27.45 -10.73 6.63
CA THR A 115 -28.55 -10.55 5.67
C THR A 115 -28.20 -9.49 4.62
N ASN A 116 -28.10 -9.89 3.35
CA ASN A 116 -27.85 -9.03 2.18
C ASN A 116 -26.56 -8.19 2.23
N THR A 117 -25.50 -8.70 2.85
CA THR A 117 -24.21 -7.99 2.88
C THR A 117 -23.57 -7.98 1.49
N ILE A 118 -23.35 -6.79 0.93
CA ILE A 118 -22.57 -6.65 -0.31
C ILE A 118 -21.09 -6.69 0.06
N SER A 119 -20.35 -7.57 -0.62
CA SER A 119 -18.90 -7.65 -0.51
C SER A 119 -18.23 -6.85 -1.61
N TYR A 120 -17.12 -6.20 -1.27
CA TYR A 120 -16.33 -5.40 -2.19
C TYR A 120 -14.87 -5.81 -2.12
N VAL A 121 -14.25 -5.98 -3.27
CA VAL A 121 -12.80 -6.18 -3.40
C VAL A 121 -12.24 -5.00 -4.17
N GLN A 122 -11.25 -4.34 -3.57
CA GLN A 122 -10.56 -3.20 -4.17
C GLN A 122 -9.05 -3.43 -4.15
N ILE A 123 -8.40 -3.25 -5.30
CA ILE A 123 -6.94 -3.26 -5.39
C ILE A 123 -6.41 -1.92 -4.88
N LEU A 124 -5.62 -1.94 -3.80
CA LEU A 124 -5.02 -0.76 -3.18
C LEU A 124 -3.65 -0.44 -3.76
N GLY A 125 -2.85 -1.46 -4.06
CA GLY A 125 -1.55 -1.31 -4.70
C GLY A 125 -1.48 -2.29 -5.85
N THR A 126 -1.07 -1.82 -7.02
CA THR A 126 -0.84 -2.71 -8.16
C THR A 126 0.60 -3.16 -8.26
N GLY A 127 1.57 -2.58 -7.53
CA GLY A 127 2.99 -2.91 -7.71
C GLY A 127 3.65 -2.27 -8.94
N MET A 128 2.88 -1.63 -9.83
CA MET A 128 3.29 -1.52 -11.24
C MET A 128 3.48 -0.10 -11.78
N ASP A 129 2.59 0.85 -11.46
CA ASP A 129 2.51 2.10 -12.23
C ASP A 129 3.64 3.09 -11.87
N THR A 130 4.06 3.08 -10.61
CA THR A 130 5.13 3.95 -10.08
C THR A 130 6.07 3.22 -9.13
N GLN A 131 5.80 1.94 -8.85
CA GLN A 131 6.49 1.13 -7.83
C GLN A 131 6.52 1.81 -6.43
N ASP A 132 5.58 2.73 -6.19
CA ASP A 132 5.40 3.38 -4.88
C ASP A 132 4.70 2.47 -3.88
N THR A 133 3.96 1.45 -4.36
CA THR A 133 3.18 0.54 -3.53
C THR A 133 3.36 -0.89 -3.98
N SER A 134 3.46 -1.82 -3.02
CA SER A 134 3.41 -3.26 -3.29
C SER A 134 1.96 -3.74 -3.55
N PRO A 135 1.76 -4.87 -4.26
CA PRO A 135 0.44 -5.48 -4.43
C PRO A 135 -0.29 -5.64 -3.09
N SER A 136 -1.44 -4.97 -2.95
CA SER A 136 -2.26 -4.98 -1.73
C SER A 136 -3.74 -4.95 -2.08
N VAL A 137 -4.56 -5.68 -1.34
CA VAL A 137 -6.00 -5.87 -1.62
C VAL A 137 -6.82 -5.50 -0.39
N LEU A 138 -7.91 -4.77 -0.59
CA LEU A 138 -8.92 -4.49 0.43
C LEU A 138 -10.16 -5.30 0.12
N LEU A 139 -10.46 -6.27 0.98
CA LEU A 139 -11.78 -6.92 1.05
C LEU A 139 -12.59 -6.19 2.12
N PHE A 140 -13.75 -5.66 1.76
CA PHE A 140 -14.59 -4.97 2.72
C PHE A 140 -16.07 -5.25 2.56
N PHE A 141 -16.73 -5.16 3.70
CA PHE A 141 -18.17 -5.25 3.91
C PHE A 141 -18.64 -3.93 4.54
N ASP A 142 -19.93 -3.82 4.83
CA ASP A 142 -20.50 -2.62 5.45
C ASP A 142 -19.81 -2.25 6.76
N LYS A 143 -19.55 -3.27 7.58
CA LYS A 143 -19.01 -3.11 8.94
C LYS A 143 -17.63 -3.70 9.16
N GLN A 144 -17.03 -4.41 8.21
CA GLN A 144 -15.73 -5.07 8.46
C GLN A 144 -14.79 -4.89 7.27
N ARG A 145 -13.50 -4.72 7.54
CA ARG A 145 -12.49 -4.49 6.51
C ARG A 145 -11.23 -5.30 6.76
N PHE A 146 -10.78 -5.95 5.71
CA PHE A 146 -9.62 -6.83 5.67
C PHE A 146 -8.65 -6.33 4.61
N ILE A 147 -7.39 -6.13 4.98
CA ILE A 147 -6.33 -5.84 4.03
C ILE A 147 -5.46 -7.10 3.85
N PHE A 148 -5.12 -7.42 2.61
CA PHE A 148 -4.12 -8.41 2.28
C PHE A 148 -2.88 -7.69 1.76
N ASN A 149 -1.76 -7.92 2.44
CA ASN A 149 -0.47 -7.23 2.33
C ASN A 149 -0.51 -5.74 2.70
N ALA A 150 0.58 -5.30 3.32
CA ALA A 150 0.81 -3.93 3.76
C ALA A 150 2.26 -3.52 3.43
N GLY A 151 2.59 -3.54 2.14
CA GLY A 151 3.89 -3.06 1.67
C GLY A 151 4.04 -1.54 1.76
N GLU A 152 5.23 -1.05 1.46
CA GLU A 152 5.54 0.39 1.48
C GLU A 152 4.53 1.21 0.67
N GLY A 153 4.25 2.43 1.11
CA GLY A 153 3.36 3.37 0.44
C GLY A 153 1.86 3.11 0.64
N LEU A 154 1.45 2.00 1.28
CA LEU A 154 0.03 1.69 1.52
C LEU A 154 -0.69 2.83 2.26
N GLN A 155 -0.09 3.33 3.33
CA GLN A 155 -0.67 4.41 4.14
C GLN A 155 -0.86 5.70 3.32
N ARG A 156 0.13 6.02 2.48
CA ARG A 156 0.10 7.16 1.57
C ARG A 156 -0.98 7.00 0.51
N PHE A 157 -1.13 5.80 -0.05
CA PHE A 157 -2.22 5.45 -0.96
C PHE A 157 -3.58 5.66 -0.31
N CYS A 158 -3.80 5.10 0.88
CA CYS A 158 -5.07 5.25 1.58
C CYS A 158 -5.42 6.73 1.84
N THR A 159 -4.42 7.55 2.13
CA THR A 159 -4.60 9.00 2.33
C THR A 159 -5.00 9.72 1.04
N GLU A 160 -4.31 9.44 -0.08
CA GLU A 160 -4.62 10.01 -1.41
C GLU A 160 -6.04 9.66 -1.86
N HIS A 161 -6.45 8.39 -1.67
CA HIS A 161 -7.72 7.84 -2.13
C HIS A 161 -8.84 7.88 -1.08
N LYS A 162 -8.63 8.60 0.03
CA LYS A 162 -9.61 8.81 1.12
C LYS A 162 -10.14 7.51 1.75
N ILE A 163 -9.31 6.47 1.80
CA ILE A 163 -9.61 5.21 2.47
C ILE A 163 -9.30 5.36 3.96
N LYS A 164 -10.35 5.32 4.79
CA LYS A 164 -10.21 5.46 6.25
C LYS A 164 -9.54 4.23 6.88
N LEU A 165 -8.27 4.39 7.27
CA LEU A 165 -7.49 3.35 7.98
C LEU A 165 -8.11 2.98 9.33
N SER A 166 -8.80 3.92 9.98
CA SER A 166 -9.54 3.70 11.23
C SER A 166 -10.65 2.65 11.16
N LYS A 167 -11.05 2.22 9.95
CA LYS A 167 -12.07 1.19 9.77
C LYS A 167 -11.48 -0.21 9.52
N ILE A 168 -10.17 -0.36 9.43
CA ILE A 168 -9.49 -1.64 9.23
C ILE A 168 -9.56 -2.45 10.53
N ASP A 169 -9.86 -3.74 10.39
CA ASP A 169 -10.00 -4.68 11.52
C ASP A 169 -8.86 -5.73 11.51
N HIS A 170 -8.49 -6.20 10.31
CA HIS A 170 -7.46 -7.22 10.12
C HIS A 170 -6.56 -6.92 8.92
N ILE A 171 -5.29 -7.29 9.05
CA ILE A 171 -4.28 -7.30 7.98
C ILE A 171 -3.73 -8.72 7.87
N PHE A 172 -3.72 -9.28 6.67
CA PHE A 172 -3.19 -10.60 6.37
C PHE A 172 -1.97 -10.47 5.47
N LEU A 173 -0.85 -11.04 5.86
CA LEU A 173 0.38 -11.03 5.08
C LEU A 173 0.53 -12.33 4.32
N SER A 174 0.68 -12.28 2.99
CA SER A 174 0.94 -13.47 2.18
C SER A 174 2.34 -14.03 2.44
N ARG A 175 3.29 -13.16 2.76
CA ARG A 175 4.66 -13.48 3.18
C ARG A 175 5.05 -12.51 4.29
N VAL A 176 5.97 -12.88 5.18
CA VAL A 176 6.54 -11.94 6.16
C VAL A 176 7.93 -11.51 5.67
N CYS A 177 7.96 -10.47 4.83
CA CYS A 177 9.19 -9.88 4.28
C CYS A 177 9.02 -8.38 4.03
N SER A 178 10.10 -7.69 3.71
CA SER A 178 10.15 -6.24 3.45
C SER A 178 9.17 -5.80 2.35
N GLU A 179 8.88 -6.66 1.38
CA GLU A 179 7.93 -6.37 0.29
C GLU A 179 6.48 -6.20 0.77
N THR A 180 6.03 -7.14 1.59
CA THR A 180 4.62 -7.30 1.97
C THR A 180 4.31 -6.68 3.33
N ALA A 181 5.34 -6.45 4.16
CA ALA A 181 5.22 -5.91 5.52
C ALA A 181 5.86 -4.52 5.68
N GLY A 182 6.57 -4.00 4.67
CA GLY A 182 7.35 -2.76 4.77
C GLY A 182 6.54 -1.50 5.11
N GLY A 183 5.23 -1.48 4.85
CA GLY A 183 4.33 -0.38 5.20
C GLY A 183 3.66 -0.51 6.57
N ILE A 184 3.88 -1.62 7.29
CA ILE A 184 3.35 -1.81 8.64
C ILE A 184 3.82 -0.69 9.58
N PRO A 185 5.12 -0.31 9.64
CA PRO A 185 5.57 0.76 10.52
C PRO A 185 4.78 2.07 10.39
N GLY A 186 4.64 2.59 9.17
CA GLY A 186 3.89 3.83 8.91
C GLY A 186 2.40 3.68 9.26
N LEU A 187 1.81 2.53 8.95
CA LEU A 187 0.43 2.23 9.31
C LEU A 187 0.21 2.22 10.83
N LEU A 188 1.12 1.62 11.60
CA LEU A 188 1.01 1.54 13.06
C LEU A 188 1.16 2.90 13.73
N LEU A 189 2.10 3.72 13.27
CA LEU A 189 2.23 5.11 13.72
C LEU A 189 0.94 5.90 13.45
N THR A 190 0.33 5.67 12.28
CA THR A 190 -0.94 6.29 11.92
C THR A 190 -2.08 5.85 12.85
N LEU A 191 -2.19 4.55 13.13
CA LEU A 191 -3.23 3.98 13.99
C LEU A 191 -3.07 4.39 15.45
N ALA A 192 -1.83 4.53 15.94
CA ALA A 192 -1.55 5.12 17.25
C ALA A 192 -2.02 6.58 17.33
N GLY A 193 -1.91 7.34 16.24
CA GLY A 193 -2.36 8.73 16.22
C GLY A 193 -3.89 8.91 16.26
N ILE A 194 -4.69 7.93 15.87
CA ILE A 194 -6.15 8.10 15.66
C ILE A 194 -6.99 7.85 16.92
N GLY A 195 -7.97 8.73 17.18
CA GLY A 195 -8.98 8.54 18.25
C GLY A 195 -8.52 9.01 19.63
N GLU A 196 -9.33 8.86 20.68
CA GLU A 196 -8.89 9.29 22.02
C GLU A 196 -7.93 8.30 22.69
N GLU A 197 -8.00 7.02 22.32
CA GLU A 197 -7.16 5.98 22.94
C GLU A 197 -6.13 5.37 21.96
N GLY A 198 -6.22 5.66 20.65
CA GLY A 198 -5.50 4.88 19.63
C GLY A 198 -6.37 3.73 19.13
N MET A 199 -6.01 3.12 18.00
CA MET A 199 -6.74 1.98 17.44
C MET A 199 -5.87 0.74 17.33
N SER A 200 -6.39 -0.41 17.76
CA SER A 200 -5.76 -1.71 17.58
C SER A 200 -6.11 -2.33 16.21
N VAL A 201 -5.18 -3.10 15.65
CA VAL A 201 -5.40 -3.93 14.46
C VAL A 201 -4.85 -5.34 14.68
N ASN A 202 -5.53 -6.35 14.14
CA ASN A 202 -5.00 -7.72 14.11
C ASN A 202 -4.13 -7.89 12.88
N ILE A 203 -2.89 -8.37 13.06
CA ILE A 203 -1.99 -8.69 11.94
C ILE A 203 -1.75 -10.19 11.95
N TRP A 204 -2.05 -10.82 10.82
CA TRP A 204 -1.91 -12.24 10.58
C TRP A 204 -0.80 -12.45 9.57
N GLY A 205 -0.01 -13.50 9.77
CA GLY A 205 0.99 -13.91 8.81
C GLY A 205 1.55 -15.29 9.15
N PRO A 206 2.31 -15.90 8.23
CA PRO A 206 3.06 -17.10 8.56
C PRO A 206 4.11 -16.81 9.66
N SER A 207 4.85 -17.84 10.08
CA SER A 207 5.79 -17.82 11.21
C SER A 207 6.63 -16.55 11.38
N ASP A 208 7.06 -16.31 12.61
CA ASP A 208 8.04 -15.28 12.97
C ASP A 208 7.61 -13.81 12.80
N LEU A 209 6.36 -13.55 12.41
CA LEU A 209 5.74 -12.21 12.42
C LEU A 209 5.92 -11.48 13.77
N LYS A 210 5.83 -12.22 14.88
CA LYS A 210 6.01 -11.64 16.22
C LYS A 210 7.39 -11.02 16.39
N TYR A 211 8.45 -11.64 15.87
CA TYR A 211 9.81 -11.10 15.97
C TYR A 211 9.94 -9.78 15.21
N LEU A 212 9.36 -9.71 14.01
CA LEU A 212 9.35 -8.48 13.23
C LEU A 212 8.62 -7.34 13.96
N VAL A 213 7.42 -7.61 14.48
CA VAL A 213 6.63 -6.60 15.22
C VAL A 213 7.26 -6.23 16.55
N ASP A 214 7.89 -7.17 17.26
CA ASP A 214 8.62 -6.87 18.49
C ASP A 214 9.81 -5.94 18.23
N ALA A 215 10.52 -6.13 17.11
CA ALA A 215 11.62 -5.25 16.73
C ALA A 215 11.15 -3.82 16.41
N MET A 216 9.93 -3.66 15.87
CA MET A 216 9.34 -2.34 15.61
C MET A 216 9.08 -1.53 16.90
N LYS A 217 8.96 -2.18 18.06
CA LYS A 217 8.74 -1.50 19.36
C LYS A 217 9.90 -0.57 19.76
N SER A 218 11.07 -0.67 19.12
CA SER A 218 12.18 0.24 19.41
C SER A 218 11.98 1.65 18.86
N PHE A 219 11.02 1.86 17.95
CA PHE A 219 10.72 3.17 17.35
C PHE A 219 9.23 3.47 17.16
N ILE A 220 8.36 2.48 17.35
CA ILE A 220 6.91 2.69 17.35
C ILE A 220 6.44 2.82 18.81
N PRO A 221 5.66 3.86 19.15
CA PRO A 221 5.13 4.03 20.51
C PRO A 221 4.28 2.84 20.95
N HIS A 222 4.35 2.50 22.24
CA HIS A 222 3.55 1.42 22.84
C HIS A 222 2.02 1.58 22.67
N ALA A 223 1.54 2.80 22.42
CA ALA A 223 0.14 3.08 22.12
C ALA A 223 -0.34 2.51 20.77
N ALA A 224 0.57 2.14 19.86
CA ALA A 224 0.24 1.40 18.64
C ALA A 224 0.06 -0.09 18.96
N MET A 225 -1.15 -0.49 19.38
CA MET A 225 -1.40 -1.89 19.74
C MET A 225 -1.58 -2.78 18.51
N VAL A 226 -0.64 -3.71 18.33
CA VAL A 226 -0.70 -4.77 17.33
C VAL A 226 -0.94 -6.10 18.00
N HIS A 227 -2.00 -6.79 17.58
CA HIS A 227 -2.21 -8.19 17.94
C HIS A 227 -1.68 -9.06 16.80
N THR A 228 -0.46 -9.57 16.96
CA THR A 228 0.14 -10.49 16.00
C THR A 228 -0.43 -11.89 16.19
N LYS A 229 -0.85 -12.50 15.08
CA LYS A 229 -1.34 -13.87 15.03
C LYS A 229 -0.55 -14.63 13.96
N SER A 230 0.49 -15.32 14.41
CA SER A 230 1.32 -16.19 13.57
C SER A 230 0.68 -17.56 13.40
N PHE A 231 0.85 -18.16 12.22
CA PHE A 231 0.44 -19.53 11.93
C PHE A 231 1.52 -20.24 11.10
N GLY A 232 1.48 -21.59 11.04
CA GLY A 232 2.44 -22.36 10.25
C GLY A 232 3.81 -22.59 10.88
N ASN A 233 3.93 -22.35 12.20
CA ASN A 233 5.18 -22.47 12.96
C ASN A 233 5.54 -23.89 13.39
N ASP A 234 4.75 -24.88 12.99
CA ASP A 234 5.00 -26.27 13.32
C ASP A 234 6.26 -26.74 12.57
N ASN A 235 7.36 -26.85 13.30
CA ASN A 235 8.59 -27.58 12.95
C ASN A 235 8.34 -29.08 12.68
N VAL A 236 7.09 -29.52 12.71
CA VAL A 236 6.65 -30.82 12.25
C VAL A 236 6.68 -30.78 10.72
N ARG A 237 7.81 -31.16 10.12
CA ARG A 237 7.73 -31.88 8.84
C ARG A 237 6.79 -33.06 9.11
N PRO A 238 5.69 -33.22 8.36
CA PRO A 238 4.91 -34.44 8.49
C PRO A 238 5.86 -35.58 8.14
N VAL A 239 6.13 -36.43 9.14
CA VAL A 239 6.79 -37.73 8.92
C VAL A 239 5.86 -38.64 8.09
N ASP A 240 4.61 -38.22 7.87
CA ASP A 240 3.63 -38.87 7.00
C ASP A 240 3.36 -38.02 5.74
N ALA A 241 4.00 -38.38 4.63
CA ALA A 241 3.84 -37.74 3.31
C ALA A 241 2.43 -37.88 2.67
N ASN A 242 1.45 -38.43 3.39
CA ASN A 242 0.11 -38.76 2.89
C ASN A 242 -1.05 -38.03 3.61
N LYS A 243 -0.78 -37.05 4.48
CA LYS A 243 -1.85 -36.24 5.07
C LYS A 243 -2.15 -35.02 4.20
N ILE A 244 -3.35 -35.00 3.62
CA ILE A 244 -3.99 -33.80 3.06
C ILE A 244 -3.88 -32.69 4.11
N ILE A 245 -3.13 -31.63 3.82
CA ILE A 245 -3.06 -30.46 4.70
C ILE A 245 -4.31 -29.63 4.42
N ASP A 246 -5.31 -29.76 5.29
CA ASP A 246 -6.51 -28.94 5.23
C ASP A 246 -6.15 -27.45 5.42
N PRO A 247 -6.85 -26.52 4.72
CA PRO A 247 -6.64 -25.09 4.92
C PRO A 247 -6.81 -24.66 6.38
N ILE A 248 -5.87 -23.89 6.90
CA ILE A 248 -5.91 -23.38 8.28
C ILE A 248 -6.96 -22.27 8.36
N VAL A 249 -8.04 -22.48 9.11
CA VAL A 249 -9.10 -21.48 9.28
C VAL A 249 -8.63 -20.36 10.22
N LEU A 250 -8.54 -19.13 9.71
CA LEU A 250 -8.07 -17.96 10.48
C LEU A 250 -9.25 -17.11 11.01
N ILE A 251 -10.25 -16.90 10.16
CA ILE A 251 -11.50 -16.22 10.50
C ILE A 251 -12.64 -17.13 10.07
N ASN A 252 -13.62 -17.28 10.95
CA ASN A 252 -14.87 -17.95 10.66
C ASN A 252 -15.98 -17.16 11.36
N ASP A 253 -16.50 -16.16 10.67
CA ASP A 253 -17.60 -15.33 11.16
C ASP A 253 -18.82 -15.40 10.22
N GLU A 254 -19.89 -14.69 10.58
CA GLU A 254 -21.16 -14.75 9.85
C GLU A 254 -21.08 -14.16 8.42
N VAL A 255 -20.06 -13.36 8.10
CA VAL A 255 -19.95 -12.68 6.79
C VAL A 255 -18.86 -13.27 5.90
N VAL A 256 -17.81 -13.83 6.50
CA VAL A 256 -16.69 -14.43 5.77
C VAL A 256 -15.98 -15.52 6.57
N LYS A 257 -15.57 -16.57 5.85
CA LYS A 257 -14.58 -17.54 6.31
C LYS A 257 -13.28 -17.33 5.53
N ILE A 258 -12.19 -17.01 6.24
CA ILE A 258 -10.86 -16.83 5.66
C ILE A 258 -9.96 -17.97 6.12
N SER A 259 -9.44 -18.73 5.17
CA SER A 259 -8.51 -19.84 5.42
C SER A 259 -7.17 -19.58 4.73
N ALA A 260 -6.09 -20.15 5.26
CA ALA A 260 -4.73 -20.05 4.76
C ALA A 260 -4.21 -21.41 4.30
N ILE A 261 -3.60 -21.45 3.12
CA ILE A 261 -2.88 -22.60 2.58
C ILE A 261 -1.41 -22.19 2.50
N LEU A 262 -0.54 -22.95 3.17
CA LEU A 262 0.89 -22.66 3.23
C LEU A 262 1.61 -23.28 2.05
N LEU A 263 2.42 -22.48 1.37
CA LEU A 263 3.37 -22.92 0.35
C LEU A 263 4.78 -22.83 0.93
N ARG A 264 5.44 -23.99 1.05
CA ARG A 264 6.81 -24.12 1.53
C ARG A 264 7.68 -24.62 0.38
N PRO A 265 8.37 -23.74 -0.36
CA PRO A 265 9.12 -24.15 -1.54
C PRO A 265 10.25 -25.13 -1.17
N ASN A 266 10.38 -26.24 -1.88
CA ASN A 266 11.55 -27.11 -1.73
C ASN A 266 12.79 -26.45 -2.36
N GLN A 267 13.90 -26.37 -1.61
CA GLN A 267 15.17 -25.88 -2.15
C GLN A 267 16.01 -27.03 -2.72
N SER A 268 16.52 -26.85 -3.95
CA SER A 268 17.35 -27.83 -4.65
C SER A 268 18.82 -27.88 -4.18
N GLN A 269 19.24 -27.01 -3.23
CA GLN A 269 20.63 -26.89 -2.81
C GLN A 269 20.73 -26.46 -1.32
N GLY A 270 20.74 -27.41 -0.38
CA GLY A 270 21.41 -27.34 0.93
C GLY A 270 21.15 -26.19 1.94
N SER A 271 20.62 -25.03 1.57
CA SER A 271 20.32 -23.94 2.49
C SER A 271 19.01 -24.20 3.25
N ALA A 272 19.00 -23.85 4.53
CA ALA A 272 17.79 -23.91 5.34
C ALA A 272 16.75 -22.92 4.79
N LEU A 273 15.49 -23.33 4.71
CA LEU A 273 14.39 -22.44 4.38
C LEU A 273 14.29 -21.35 5.44
N LYS A 274 14.32 -20.09 5.02
CA LYS A 274 14.04 -18.99 5.94
C LYS A 274 12.53 -18.86 6.13
N PRO A 275 12.09 -18.34 7.30
CA PRO A 275 10.67 -18.07 7.52
C PRO A 275 10.03 -17.15 6.47
N GLY A 276 10.77 -16.18 5.92
CA GLY A 276 10.28 -15.29 4.86
C GLY A 276 10.12 -15.97 3.49
N ASP A 277 10.66 -17.18 3.30
CA ASP A 277 10.45 -17.98 2.10
C ASP A 277 9.07 -18.68 2.10
N MET A 278 8.34 -18.68 3.22
CA MET A 278 6.98 -19.21 3.26
C MET A 278 6.01 -18.23 2.60
N SER A 279 5.14 -18.76 1.73
CA SER A 279 4.05 -18.00 1.12
C SER A 279 2.69 -18.57 1.48
N VAL A 280 1.66 -17.73 1.43
CA VAL A 280 0.30 -18.08 1.82
C VAL A 280 -0.67 -17.78 0.69
N ILE A 281 -1.51 -18.76 0.37
CA ILE A 281 -2.73 -18.54 -0.40
C ILE A 281 -3.87 -18.32 0.59
N TYR A 282 -4.57 -17.20 0.43
CA TYR A 282 -5.78 -16.93 1.20
C TYR A 282 -7.02 -17.32 0.42
N LEU A 283 -7.85 -18.15 1.04
CA LEU A 283 -9.16 -18.56 0.56
C LEU A 283 -10.23 -17.82 1.35
N CYS A 284 -10.97 -16.94 0.68
CA CYS A 284 -12.09 -16.20 1.26
C CYS A 284 -13.41 -16.78 0.75
N GLU A 285 -14.12 -17.49 1.62
CA GLU A 285 -15.47 -18.00 1.36
C GLU A 285 -16.47 -16.99 1.93
N LEU A 286 -17.20 -16.29 1.07
CA LEU A 286 -18.19 -15.30 1.49
C LEU A 286 -19.49 -15.98 1.92
N ALA A 287 -20.26 -15.33 2.79
CA ALA A 287 -21.53 -15.85 3.27
C ALA A 287 -22.51 -16.19 2.14
N GLU A 288 -23.30 -17.24 2.38
CA GLU A 288 -24.37 -17.67 1.48
C GLU A 288 -25.40 -16.56 1.29
N ILE A 289 -25.90 -16.44 0.06
CA ILE A 289 -26.91 -15.46 -0.30
C ILE A 289 -28.26 -16.12 -0.09
N MET A 290 -28.94 -15.72 0.98
CA MET A 290 -30.31 -16.18 1.25
C MET A 290 -31.24 -15.81 0.09
N GLY A 291 -32.10 -16.73 -0.30
CA GLY A 291 -33.10 -16.47 -1.33
C GLY A 291 -34.06 -15.34 -0.95
N LYS A 292 -34.72 -14.77 -1.96
CA LYS A 292 -35.68 -13.70 -1.73
C LYS A 292 -36.92 -14.26 -1.03
N PHE A 293 -37.36 -13.59 0.02
CA PHE A 293 -38.62 -13.90 0.68
C PHE A 293 -39.80 -13.46 -0.19
N ASP A 294 -40.79 -14.34 -0.32
CA ASP A 294 -42.03 -14.14 -1.05
C ASP A 294 -43.19 -13.89 -0.06
N PRO A 295 -43.58 -12.62 0.14
CA PRO A 295 -44.66 -12.26 1.06
C PRO A 295 -46.02 -12.81 0.65
N GLU A 296 -46.25 -13.04 -0.65
CA GLU A 296 -47.52 -13.53 -1.15
C GLU A 296 -47.68 -15.03 -0.84
N LYS A 297 -46.61 -15.82 -1.01
CA LYS A 297 -46.60 -17.23 -0.56
C LYS A 297 -46.80 -17.33 0.94
N ALA A 298 -46.11 -16.50 1.74
CA ALA A 298 -46.28 -16.50 3.19
C ALA A 298 -47.71 -16.15 3.63
N LYS A 299 -48.33 -15.17 2.95
CA LYS A 299 -49.73 -14.80 3.19
C LYS A 299 -50.71 -15.91 2.77
N ALA A 300 -50.44 -16.60 1.65
CA ALA A 300 -51.24 -17.75 1.21
C ALA A 300 -51.21 -18.92 2.21
N LEU A 301 -50.09 -19.09 2.92
CA LEU A 301 -49.92 -20.06 4.00
C LEU A 301 -50.44 -19.56 5.36
N GLY A 302 -51.15 -18.42 5.39
CA GLY A 302 -51.84 -17.92 6.57
C GLY A 302 -50.95 -17.19 7.58
N LEU A 303 -49.78 -16.68 7.17
CA LEU A 303 -48.92 -15.87 8.03
C LEU A 303 -49.26 -14.37 7.92
N LYS A 304 -49.28 -13.69 9.06
CA LYS A 304 -49.39 -12.22 9.09
C LYS A 304 -48.00 -11.57 8.92
N PRO A 305 -47.92 -10.42 8.23
CA PRO A 305 -46.69 -9.62 8.21
C PRO A 305 -46.24 -9.29 9.63
N GLY A 306 -44.99 -9.61 9.97
CA GLY A 306 -44.50 -9.40 11.33
C GLY A 306 -43.27 -10.23 11.69
N PRO A 307 -43.04 -10.49 12.99
CA PRO A 307 -41.86 -11.19 13.49
C PRO A 307 -41.65 -12.56 12.85
N LYS A 308 -42.73 -13.30 12.56
CA LYS A 308 -42.69 -14.62 11.91
C LYS A 308 -42.00 -14.61 10.54
N TYR A 309 -42.10 -13.52 9.78
CA TYR A 309 -41.39 -13.37 8.49
C TYR A 309 -39.88 -13.33 8.73
N ARG A 310 -39.44 -12.61 9.77
CA ARG A 310 -38.02 -12.52 10.12
C ARG A 310 -37.48 -13.87 10.60
N GLU A 311 -38.29 -14.63 11.34
CA GLU A 311 -37.93 -15.97 11.81
C GLU A 311 -37.70 -16.93 10.63
N LEU A 312 -38.61 -16.92 9.65
CA LEU A 312 -38.48 -17.68 8.40
C LEU A 312 -37.24 -17.27 7.59
N GLN A 313 -37.01 -15.97 7.44
CA GLN A 313 -35.80 -15.43 6.79
C GLN A 313 -34.52 -15.77 7.55
N SER A 314 -34.61 -16.08 8.84
CA SER A 314 -33.49 -16.54 9.68
C SER A 314 -33.35 -18.06 9.69
N GLY A 315 -34.09 -18.78 8.84
CA GLY A 315 -34.05 -20.24 8.74
C GLY A 315 -34.87 -20.99 9.79
N ARG A 316 -35.70 -20.30 10.59
CA ARG A 316 -36.57 -20.94 11.60
C ARG A 316 -37.96 -21.17 11.05
N SER A 317 -38.46 -22.40 11.21
CA SER A 317 -39.85 -22.75 10.88
C SER A 317 -40.80 -22.11 11.89
N VAL A 318 -41.99 -21.71 11.43
CA VAL A 318 -42.99 -21.05 12.27
C VAL A 318 -44.37 -21.65 12.03
N MET A 319 -45.21 -21.65 13.06
CA MET A 319 -46.62 -22.03 12.91
C MET A 319 -47.41 -20.91 12.23
N SER A 320 -48.30 -21.27 11.30
CA SER A 320 -49.23 -20.34 10.66
C SER A 320 -50.15 -19.66 11.68
N ASP A 321 -50.61 -18.43 11.40
CA ASP A 321 -51.52 -17.67 12.28
C ASP A 321 -52.99 -18.06 12.07
N HIS A 322 -53.30 -18.64 10.92
CA HIS A 322 -54.66 -18.88 10.46
C HIS A 322 -54.93 -20.34 10.10
N GLN A 323 -53.89 -21.17 10.04
CA GLN A 323 -53.96 -22.57 9.64
C GLN A 323 -53.13 -23.41 10.63
N ASP A 324 -53.50 -24.66 10.83
CA ASP A 324 -52.73 -25.59 11.66
C ASP A 324 -51.61 -26.26 10.86
N ILE A 325 -50.74 -25.43 10.27
CA ILE A 325 -49.60 -25.88 9.47
C ILE A 325 -48.30 -25.23 9.96
N MET A 326 -47.22 -26.00 9.88
CA MET A 326 -45.86 -25.50 10.09
C MET A 326 -45.32 -25.01 8.74
N VAL A 327 -44.98 -23.74 8.66
CA VAL A 327 -44.38 -23.13 7.46
C VAL A 327 -42.87 -23.23 7.57
N LEU A 328 -42.25 -23.85 6.56
CA LEU A 328 -40.80 -23.97 6.44
C LEU A 328 -40.25 -22.75 5.68
N PRO A 329 -38.99 -22.34 5.93
CA PRO A 329 -38.34 -21.30 5.12
C PRO A 329 -38.37 -21.60 3.61
N SER A 330 -38.22 -22.87 3.22
CA SER A 330 -38.25 -23.31 1.81
C SER A 330 -39.59 -23.06 1.11
N ASP A 331 -40.69 -22.92 1.86
CA ASP A 331 -42.03 -22.74 1.28
C ASP A 331 -42.24 -21.28 0.81
N VAL A 332 -41.46 -20.35 1.37
CA VAL A 332 -41.65 -18.90 1.22
C VAL A 332 -40.37 -18.16 0.80
N MET A 333 -39.24 -18.85 0.71
CA MET A 333 -37.96 -18.31 0.26
C MET A 333 -37.56 -18.94 -1.07
N ASP A 334 -36.96 -18.17 -1.97
CA ASP A 334 -36.26 -18.74 -3.11
C ASP A 334 -35.06 -19.61 -2.65
N PRO A 335 -34.53 -20.51 -3.49
CA PRO A 335 -33.31 -21.24 -3.17
C PRO A 335 -32.14 -20.30 -2.89
N SER A 336 -31.41 -20.57 -1.81
CA SER A 336 -30.19 -19.84 -1.49
C SER A 336 -29.10 -20.12 -2.52
N VAL A 337 -28.23 -19.13 -2.74
CA VAL A 337 -27.11 -19.23 -3.68
C VAL A 337 -25.80 -19.25 -2.89
N PRO A 338 -24.90 -20.22 -3.13
CA PRO A 338 -23.60 -20.25 -2.50
C PRO A 338 -22.87 -18.92 -2.63
N GLY A 339 -22.26 -18.48 -1.51
CA GLY A 339 -21.53 -17.23 -1.48
C GLY A 339 -20.30 -17.27 -2.39
N PRO A 340 -19.88 -16.13 -2.97
CA PRO A 340 -18.74 -16.13 -3.87
C PRO A 340 -17.43 -16.51 -3.17
N ILE A 341 -16.53 -17.16 -3.89
CA ILE A 341 -15.21 -17.54 -3.38
C ILE A 341 -14.13 -16.72 -4.08
N VAL A 342 -13.24 -16.13 -3.26
CA VAL A 342 -12.10 -15.33 -3.72
C VAL A 342 -10.81 -15.97 -3.24
N LEU A 343 -9.90 -16.25 -4.17
CA LEU A 343 -8.53 -16.71 -3.88
C LEU A 343 -7.54 -15.56 -4.03
N LEU A 344 -6.62 -15.41 -3.09
CA LEU A 344 -5.45 -14.53 -3.21
C LEU A 344 -4.19 -15.38 -3.25
N VAL A 345 -3.42 -15.27 -4.32
CA VAL A 345 -2.33 -16.20 -4.65
C VAL A 345 -1.02 -15.44 -4.81
N ASP A 346 -0.07 -15.71 -3.92
CA ASP A 346 1.28 -15.16 -3.95
C ASP A 346 2.30 -16.30 -4.10
N CYS A 347 2.94 -16.37 -5.27
CA CYS A 347 4.01 -17.30 -5.58
C CYS A 347 5.20 -16.46 -6.08
N PRO A 348 6.17 -16.13 -5.21
CA PRO A 348 7.27 -15.24 -5.60
C PRO A 348 8.28 -15.88 -6.55
N THR A 349 8.39 -17.21 -6.56
CA THR A 349 9.34 -17.95 -7.41
C THR A 349 8.71 -19.19 -8.03
N GLU A 350 9.39 -19.79 -9.01
CA GLU A 350 8.95 -21.05 -9.64
C GLU A 350 8.88 -22.22 -8.65
N SER A 351 9.73 -22.26 -7.62
CA SER A 351 9.67 -23.31 -6.59
C SER A 351 8.37 -23.27 -5.79
N HIS A 352 7.78 -22.08 -5.59
CA HIS A 352 6.44 -21.96 -5.00
C HIS A 352 5.34 -22.45 -5.94
N VAL A 353 5.53 -22.32 -7.25
CA VAL A 353 4.60 -22.87 -8.24
C VAL A 353 4.60 -24.40 -8.19
N GLN A 354 5.78 -25.02 -8.02
CA GLN A 354 5.85 -26.48 -7.87
C GLN A 354 5.10 -26.95 -6.62
N GLU A 355 5.26 -26.27 -5.49
CA GLU A 355 4.51 -26.57 -4.27
C GLU A 355 3.00 -26.37 -4.45
N LEU A 356 2.60 -25.27 -5.10
CA LEU A 356 1.21 -24.99 -5.46
C LEU A 356 0.59 -26.12 -6.29
N LEU A 357 1.35 -26.68 -7.25
CA LEU A 357 0.87 -27.79 -8.08
C LEU A 357 0.72 -29.10 -7.29
N SER A 358 1.52 -29.30 -6.25
CA SER A 358 1.43 -30.46 -5.36
C SER A 358 0.35 -30.34 -4.28
N THR A 359 -0.26 -29.16 -4.13
CA THR A 359 -1.26 -28.91 -3.09
C THR A 359 -2.60 -29.55 -3.45
N GLU A 360 -2.94 -30.65 -2.78
CA GLU A 360 -4.17 -31.41 -3.04
C GLU A 360 -5.45 -30.72 -2.55
N CYS A 361 -5.38 -29.86 -1.52
CA CYS A 361 -6.56 -29.20 -0.95
C CYS A 361 -7.24 -28.21 -1.93
N LEU A 362 -6.57 -27.84 -3.03
CA LEU A 362 -7.15 -27.01 -4.09
C LEU A 362 -7.94 -27.83 -5.13
N ASN A 363 -7.81 -29.17 -5.13
CA ASN A 363 -8.47 -30.03 -6.10
C ASN A 363 -10.00 -29.90 -6.08
N THR A 364 -10.59 -29.65 -4.91
CA THR A 364 -12.05 -29.42 -4.73
C THR A 364 -12.56 -28.15 -5.40
N TYR A 365 -11.66 -27.26 -5.84
CA TYR A 365 -11.97 -25.99 -6.50
C TYR A 365 -11.66 -25.99 -8.00
N TYR A 366 -11.04 -27.07 -8.51
CA TYR A 366 -10.75 -27.22 -9.93
C TYR A 366 -11.98 -27.71 -10.69
N MET A 367 -12.11 -27.33 -11.96
CA MET A 367 -13.10 -27.91 -12.87
C MET A 367 -12.71 -29.33 -13.26
N ASP A 368 -13.71 -30.17 -13.52
CA ASP A 368 -13.48 -31.47 -14.15
C ASP A 368 -13.18 -31.33 -15.65
N PHE A 369 -12.76 -32.44 -16.29
CA PHE A 369 -12.45 -32.49 -17.72
C PHE A 369 -13.66 -32.20 -18.63
N SER A 370 -14.88 -32.17 -18.09
CA SER A 370 -16.12 -31.84 -18.83
C SER A 370 -16.46 -30.35 -18.79
N GLY A 371 -15.69 -29.55 -18.04
CA GLY A 371 -15.95 -28.12 -17.86
C GLY A 371 -17.14 -27.85 -16.93
N ASN A 372 -17.51 -28.82 -16.08
CA ASN A 372 -18.48 -28.64 -15.02
C ASN A 372 -17.78 -28.63 -13.65
N PRO A 373 -18.37 -28.01 -12.61
CA PRO A 373 -17.96 -28.28 -11.24
C PRO A 373 -18.10 -29.78 -10.99
N THR A 374 -17.12 -30.42 -10.35
CA THR A 374 -17.33 -31.76 -9.80
C THR A 374 -18.60 -31.75 -8.95
N GLN A 375 -19.36 -32.86 -8.85
CA GLN A 375 -20.68 -32.87 -8.17
C GLN A 375 -20.68 -32.39 -6.70
N ILE A 376 -19.49 -32.16 -6.11
CA ILE A 376 -19.20 -31.69 -4.74
C ILE A 376 -18.36 -30.38 -4.75
N GLY A 377 -17.89 -29.94 -5.92
CA GLY A 377 -16.90 -28.88 -6.08
C GLY A 377 -17.47 -27.47 -5.87
N LYS A 378 -16.74 -26.67 -5.09
CA LYS A 378 -17.07 -25.26 -4.87
C LYS A 378 -16.55 -24.42 -6.04
N THR A 379 -17.40 -23.58 -6.62
CA THR A 379 -17.01 -22.69 -7.73
C THR A 379 -16.24 -21.47 -7.22
N VAL A 380 -15.02 -21.28 -7.72
CA VAL A 380 -14.23 -20.05 -7.47
C VAL A 380 -14.70 -18.95 -8.41
N ASN A 381 -15.04 -17.78 -7.87
CA ASN A 381 -15.55 -16.66 -8.66
C ASN A 381 -14.44 -15.72 -9.10
N CYS A 382 -13.42 -15.54 -8.26
CA CYS A 382 -12.32 -14.61 -8.54
C CYS A 382 -10.99 -15.12 -7.97
N ILE A 383 -9.92 -14.94 -8.74
CA ILE A 383 -8.55 -15.20 -8.29
C ILE A 383 -7.74 -13.93 -8.47
N ILE A 384 -7.12 -13.47 -7.40
CA ILE A 384 -6.25 -12.30 -7.37
C ILE A 384 -4.82 -12.81 -7.27
N HIS A 385 -4.09 -12.68 -8.36
CA HIS A 385 -2.69 -13.06 -8.45
C HIS A 385 -1.86 -11.88 -7.95
N LEU A 386 -1.10 -12.09 -6.88
CA LEU A 386 -0.14 -11.13 -6.30
C LEU A 386 1.30 -11.44 -6.71
N SER A 387 1.47 -12.50 -7.50
CA SER A 387 2.76 -13.06 -7.92
C SER A 387 3.41 -12.21 -9.01
N PRO A 388 4.75 -12.14 -9.08
CA PRO A 388 5.45 -11.35 -10.09
C PRO A 388 5.23 -11.88 -11.51
N ALA A 389 5.38 -10.99 -12.49
CA ALA A 389 5.17 -11.31 -13.91
C ALA A 389 6.06 -12.46 -14.43
N SER A 390 7.28 -12.58 -13.91
CA SER A 390 8.19 -13.69 -14.23
C SER A 390 7.59 -15.06 -13.92
N VAL A 391 6.83 -15.17 -12.82
CA VAL A 391 6.14 -16.40 -12.40
C VAL A 391 4.83 -16.57 -13.15
N THR A 392 3.99 -15.53 -13.20
CA THR A 392 2.66 -15.68 -13.78
C THR A 392 2.68 -15.89 -15.29
N ARG A 393 3.73 -15.43 -15.98
CA ARG A 393 3.93 -15.68 -17.43
C ARG A 393 4.44 -17.08 -17.74
N SER A 394 4.89 -17.84 -16.72
CA SER A 394 5.39 -19.19 -16.95
C SER A 394 4.29 -20.09 -17.54
N PRO A 395 4.63 -21.00 -18.47
CA PRO A 395 3.66 -21.95 -19.01
C PRO A 395 3.01 -22.80 -17.92
N THR A 396 3.76 -23.13 -16.87
CA THR A 396 3.31 -23.90 -15.70
C THR A 396 2.18 -23.19 -14.97
N TYR A 397 2.39 -21.93 -14.61
CA TYR A 397 1.39 -21.13 -13.90
C TYR A 397 0.15 -20.85 -14.76
N GLN A 398 0.34 -20.56 -16.05
CA GLN A 398 -0.75 -20.36 -17.01
C GLN A 398 -1.62 -21.62 -17.17
N LYS A 399 -1.02 -22.82 -17.18
CA LYS A 399 -1.76 -24.09 -17.17
C LYS A 399 -2.55 -24.27 -15.88
N TRP A 400 -1.95 -23.95 -14.73
CA TRP A 400 -2.64 -24.02 -13.43
C TRP A 400 -3.85 -23.07 -13.36
N MET A 401 -3.72 -21.82 -13.82
CA MET A 401 -4.84 -20.85 -13.83
C MET A 401 -6.05 -21.36 -14.61
N LYS A 402 -5.83 -22.06 -15.73
CA LYS A 402 -6.92 -22.61 -16.56
C LYS A 402 -7.76 -23.68 -15.85
N LYS A 403 -7.29 -24.26 -14.75
CA LYS A 403 -8.05 -25.24 -13.96
C LYS A 403 -9.28 -24.64 -13.27
N PHE A 404 -9.38 -23.31 -13.17
CA PHE A 404 -10.49 -22.61 -12.48
C PHE A 404 -11.60 -22.10 -13.42
N GLY A 405 -11.61 -22.54 -14.68
CA GLY A 405 -12.79 -22.35 -15.53
C GLY A 405 -13.14 -20.90 -15.86
N SER A 406 -14.36 -20.52 -15.48
CA SER A 406 -14.93 -19.18 -15.69
C SER A 406 -14.57 -18.17 -14.60
N ALA A 407 -13.71 -18.54 -13.64
CA ALA A 407 -13.22 -17.64 -12.60
C ALA A 407 -12.63 -16.37 -13.20
N GLN A 408 -12.88 -15.22 -12.58
CA GLN A 408 -12.27 -13.97 -13.00
C GLN A 408 -10.85 -13.85 -12.43
N HIS A 409 -9.85 -13.80 -13.30
CA HIS A 409 -8.46 -13.63 -12.92
C HIS A 409 -8.07 -12.13 -12.91
N ILE A 410 -7.57 -11.65 -11.77
CA ILE A 410 -7.06 -10.30 -11.58
C ILE A 410 -5.54 -10.39 -11.36
N MET A 411 -4.76 -9.78 -12.25
CA MET A 411 -3.30 -9.76 -12.18
C MET A 411 -2.83 -8.49 -11.45
N ALA A 412 -2.62 -8.55 -10.15
CA ALA A 412 -1.99 -7.47 -9.38
C ALA A 412 -0.46 -7.71 -9.34
N GLY A 413 0.34 -6.71 -9.68
CA GLY A 413 1.81 -6.88 -9.77
C GLY A 413 2.32 -7.30 -11.14
N HIS A 414 1.51 -7.20 -12.20
CA HIS A 414 1.91 -7.53 -13.57
C HIS A 414 2.04 -6.31 -14.48
N GLU A 415 3.07 -6.28 -15.33
CA GLU A 415 3.31 -5.27 -16.37
C GLU A 415 2.03 -4.89 -17.10
N MET A 416 1.57 -3.67 -16.80
CA MET A 416 0.51 -2.99 -17.52
C MET A 416 1.10 -1.68 -18.02
N LYS A 417 0.84 -1.38 -19.30
CA LYS A 417 1.34 -0.22 -20.04
C LYS A 417 0.79 1.13 -19.53
N ASN A 418 0.21 1.18 -18.33
CA ASN A 418 -0.50 2.34 -17.76
C ASN A 418 0.40 3.20 -16.86
N VAL A 419 1.65 3.37 -17.27
CA VAL A 419 2.67 4.21 -16.63
C VAL A 419 2.27 5.71 -16.66
N GLU A 420 1.21 6.07 -17.39
CA GLU A 420 0.79 7.44 -17.66
C GLU A 420 -0.04 8.12 -16.55
N ILE A 421 -0.68 7.37 -15.64
CA ILE A 421 -1.49 7.98 -14.55
C ILE A 421 -0.88 7.65 -13.19
N PRO A 422 -0.27 8.63 -12.51
CA PRO A 422 0.37 8.41 -11.22
C PRO A 422 -0.67 8.03 -10.16
N ILE A 423 -0.39 6.94 -9.43
CA ILE A 423 -1.20 6.48 -8.29
C ILE A 423 -1.29 7.56 -7.20
N LEU A 424 -0.18 8.29 -7.00
CA LEU A 424 -0.06 9.43 -6.10
C LEU A 424 -0.14 10.73 -6.91
N LYS A 425 -1.34 11.09 -7.37
CA LYS A 425 -1.58 12.24 -8.26
C LYS A 425 -1.05 13.54 -7.67
N SER A 426 -1.21 13.72 -6.37
CA SER A 426 -0.77 14.93 -5.66
C SER A 426 0.74 15.11 -5.69
N SER A 427 1.49 14.02 -5.47
CA SER A 427 2.95 14.02 -5.56
C SER A 427 3.41 14.30 -6.99
N ALA A 428 2.75 13.70 -7.97
CA ALA A 428 3.10 13.88 -9.38
C ALA A 428 2.76 15.29 -9.90
N ARG A 429 1.68 15.91 -9.41
CA ARG A 429 1.35 17.32 -9.70
C ARG A 429 2.46 18.25 -9.22
N ILE A 430 2.96 18.05 -7.99
CA ILE A 430 4.08 18.85 -7.46
C ILE A 430 5.35 18.61 -8.27
N ALA A 431 5.68 17.35 -8.57
CA ALA A 431 6.85 17.03 -9.38
C ALA A 431 6.78 17.66 -10.79
N ALA A 432 5.60 17.68 -11.44
CA ALA A 432 5.39 18.37 -12.71
C ALA A 432 5.66 19.87 -12.60
N ARG A 433 5.14 20.52 -11.55
CA ARG A 433 5.31 21.96 -11.31
C ARG A 433 6.77 22.32 -11.04
N LEU A 434 7.48 21.52 -10.23
CA LEU A 434 8.90 21.70 -9.96
C LEU A 434 9.76 21.44 -11.20
N ASN A 435 9.45 20.42 -11.99
CA ASN A 435 10.10 20.16 -13.29
C ASN A 435 9.93 21.32 -14.26
N TYR A 436 8.75 21.96 -14.28
CA TYR A 436 8.53 23.16 -15.10
C TYR A 436 9.42 24.33 -14.68
N LEU A 437 9.58 24.54 -13.36
CA LEU A 437 10.37 25.64 -12.81
C LEU A 437 11.89 25.43 -12.95
N CYS A 438 12.37 24.22 -12.66
CA CYS A 438 13.81 23.88 -12.64
C CYS A 438 14.02 22.44 -13.12
N PRO A 439 13.99 22.19 -14.43
CA PRO A 439 14.09 20.83 -14.99
C PRO A 439 15.45 20.16 -14.73
N GLN A 440 16.51 20.95 -14.54
CA GLN A 440 17.86 20.47 -14.24
C GLN A 440 17.92 19.78 -12.87
N PHE A 441 17.25 20.35 -11.87
CA PHE A 441 17.24 19.80 -10.50
C PHE A 441 16.10 18.79 -10.29
N PHE A 442 14.95 19.04 -10.93
CA PHE A 442 13.76 18.19 -10.89
C PHE A 442 13.51 17.58 -12.27
N PRO A 443 14.22 16.50 -12.65
CA PRO A 443 14.00 15.85 -13.92
C PRO A 443 12.56 15.32 -14.02
N ALA A 444 12.08 15.20 -15.24
CA ALA A 444 10.81 14.54 -15.51
C ALA A 444 10.87 13.11 -14.93
N PRO A 445 9.85 12.67 -14.18
CA PRO A 445 9.76 11.27 -13.77
C PRO A 445 9.95 10.32 -14.94
N GLY A 446 10.55 9.15 -14.71
CA GLY A 446 10.91 8.18 -15.76
C GLY A 446 9.73 7.77 -16.65
N PHE A 447 8.48 7.89 -16.17
CA PHE A 447 7.28 7.65 -16.97
C PHE A 447 6.95 8.72 -18.02
N TRP A 448 7.61 9.88 -17.97
CA TRP A 448 7.55 10.92 -18.99
C TRP A 448 8.74 10.86 -19.97
N SER A 449 9.75 10.04 -19.68
CA SER A 449 10.91 9.81 -20.54
C SER A 449 10.74 8.48 -21.26
N LEU A 450 9.94 8.47 -22.32
CA LEU A 450 9.98 7.43 -23.36
C LEU A 450 10.59 8.06 -24.61
N THR A 451 11.91 8.12 -24.64
CA THR A 451 12.75 8.53 -25.78
C THR A 451 13.00 7.37 -26.75
N ASP A 452 11.96 6.61 -27.11
CA ASP A 452 12.00 5.76 -28.32
C ASP A 452 11.23 6.47 -29.44
N LEU A 453 11.79 7.61 -29.85
CA LEU A 453 11.15 8.55 -30.77
C LEU A 453 11.42 8.26 -32.25
N ASN A 454 11.97 7.09 -32.62
CA ASN A 454 12.37 6.87 -34.02
C ASN A 454 11.97 5.57 -34.71
N ASN A 455 11.19 4.64 -34.12
CA ASN A 455 10.87 3.41 -34.87
C ASN A 455 9.52 2.70 -34.61
N SER A 456 8.47 3.36 -34.12
CA SER A 456 7.13 2.72 -34.16
C SER A 456 5.96 3.69 -34.29
N ARG A 457 4.93 3.25 -35.05
CA ARG A 457 3.79 4.03 -35.54
C ARG A 457 3.00 4.77 -34.43
N PRO A 458 2.55 6.03 -34.66
CA PRO A 458 1.92 6.90 -33.66
C PRO A 458 0.41 6.65 -33.42
N ASP A 459 -0.07 5.41 -33.57
CA ASP A 459 -1.52 5.11 -33.61
C ASP A 459 -2.14 4.65 -32.28
N SER A 460 -1.46 4.80 -31.15
CA SER A 460 -2.09 4.49 -29.85
C SER A 460 -2.77 5.72 -29.25
N ILE A 461 -4.10 5.64 -29.08
CA ILE A 461 -4.94 6.62 -28.36
C ILE A 461 -4.40 6.94 -26.95
N PHE A 462 -3.58 6.04 -26.40
CA PHE A 462 -3.02 6.10 -25.06
C PHE A 462 -1.85 7.09 -24.95
N PHE A 463 -0.87 7.08 -25.87
CA PHE A 463 0.25 8.04 -25.88
C PHE A 463 -0.19 9.52 -25.81
N ARG A 464 -1.36 9.83 -26.38
CA ARG A 464 -1.95 11.19 -26.33
C ARG A 464 -2.44 11.60 -24.93
N ARG A 465 -2.72 10.67 -24.01
CA ARG A 465 -3.30 10.94 -22.68
C ARG A 465 -2.26 11.32 -21.61
N GLY A 466 -1.10 10.66 -21.54
CA GLY A 466 -0.02 11.04 -20.62
C GLY A 466 0.55 12.44 -20.88
N LEU A 467 0.77 12.78 -22.16
CA LEU A 467 1.12 14.14 -22.60
C LEU A 467 0.01 15.16 -22.24
N CYS A 468 -1.26 14.75 -22.36
CA CYS A 468 -2.41 15.57 -21.99
C CYS A 468 -2.44 15.87 -20.48
N LEU A 469 -2.10 14.93 -19.60
CA LEU A 469 -2.07 15.17 -18.14
C LEU A 469 -0.96 16.16 -17.74
N LYS A 470 0.24 16.03 -18.30
CA LYS A 470 1.33 17.00 -18.07
C LYS A 470 0.93 18.39 -18.56
N ALA A 471 0.38 18.49 -19.77
CA ALA A 471 -0.11 19.74 -20.34
C ALA A 471 -1.25 20.34 -19.48
N GLN A 472 -2.19 19.53 -19.00
CA GLN A 472 -3.26 19.98 -18.11
C GLN A 472 -2.71 20.55 -16.80
N ILE A 473 -1.76 19.85 -16.15
CA ILE A 473 -1.15 20.34 -14.90
C ILE A 473 -0.40 21.65 -15.11
N ILE A 474 0.33 21.77 -16.23
CA ILE A 474 1.04 23.01 -16.58
C ILE A 474 0.06 24.13 -16.89
N ASN A 475 -1.00 23.88 -17.65
CA ASN A 475 -2.04 24.88 -17.93
C ASN A 475 -2.72 25.35 -16.64
N GLU A 476 -3.04 24.43 -15.73
CA GLU A 476 -3.56 24.77 -14.39
C GLU A 476 -2.55 25.63 -13.61
N LEU A 477 -1.25 25.27 -13.61
CA LEU A 477 -0.19 26.05 -12.97
C LEU A 477 -0.08 27.48 -13.54
N LEU A 478 -0.09 27.61 -14.87
CA LEU A 478 -0.01 28.90 -15.56
C LEU A 478 -1.25 29.77 -15.32
N SER A 479 -2.42 29.15 -15.14
CA SER A 479 -3.64 29.86 -14.76
C SER A 479 -3.64 30.31 -13.29
N GLU A 480 -3.01 29.53 -12.41
CA GLU A 480 -2.92 29.84 -10.98
C GLU A 480 -1.83 30.89 -10.68
N ILE A 481 -0.70 30.84 -11.38
CA ILE A 481 0.48 31.70 -11.15
C ILE A 481 1.09 32.10 -12.51
N PRO A 482 0.57 33.12 -13.20
CA PRO A 482 1.09 33.54 -14.50
C PRO A 482 2.57 33.96 -14.47
N GLU A 483 3.03 34.57 -13.37
CA GLU A 483 4.40 35.07 -13.18
C GLU A 483 5.44 33.94 -13.08
N ILE A 484 5.01 32.67 -12.95
CA ILE A 484 5.91 31.53 -12.88
C ILE A 484 6.71 31.31 -14.18
N VAL A 485 6.22 31.85 -15.30
CA VAL A 485 6.92 31.80 -16.59
C VAL A 485 8.26 32.54 -16.50
N ASP A 486 8.22 33.75 -15.94
CA ASP A 486 9.41 34.60 -15.78
C ASP A 486 10.39 33.99 -14.78
N ALA A 487 9.88 33.44 -13.67
CA ALA A 487 10.70 32.72 -12.69
C ALA A 487 11.39 31.50 -13.31
N ALA A 488 10.68 30.70 -14.11
CA ALA A 488 11.25 29.54 -14.81
C ALA A 488 12.28 29.96 -15.86
N GLN A 489 12.10 31.13 -16.49
CA GLN A 489 13.06 31.68 -17.43
C GLN A 489 14.36 32.10 -16.75
N HIS A 490 14.28 32.85 -15.65
CA HIS A 490 15.46 33.23 -14.86
C HIS A 490 16.25 32.01 -14.37
N VAL A 491 15.56 30.95 -13.92
CA VAL A 491 16.22 29.71 -13.50
C VAL A 491 16.93 29.05 -14.68
N ARG A 492 16.30 28.95 -15.87
CA ARG A 492 16.95 28.40 -17.06
C ARG A 492 18.20 29.18 -17.46
N GLU A 493 18.16 30.51 -17.37
CA GLU A 493 19.31 31.38 -17.66
C GLU A 493 20.45 31.18 -16.67
N PHE A 494 20.14 31.08 -15.37
CA PHE A 494 21.13 30.78 -14.32
C PHE A 494 21.88 29.46 -14.60
N TRP A 495 21.17 28.39 -14.96
CA TRP A 495 21.80 27.08 -15.25
C TRP A 495 22.50 26.98 -16.60
N SER A 496 22.27 27.93 -17.51
CA SER A 496 22.92 27.98 -18.83
C SER A 496 24.24 28.77 -18.81
N GLY A 497 24.61 29.34 -17.67
CA GLY A 497 25.85 30.09 -17.48
C GLY A 497 27.10 29.20 -17.38
N PRO A 498 28.31 29.76 -17.59
CA PRO A 498 29.57 29.02 -17.52
C PRO A 498 29.93 28.70 -16.06
N GLY A 499 29.50 27.52 -15.59
CA GLY A 499 29.78 27.04 -14.22
C GLY A 499 29.07 25.72 -13.92
N GLY A 500 29.45 24.66 -14.62
CA GLY A 500 28.94 23.31 -14.33
C GLY A 500 29.53 22.75 -13.04
N LEU A 501 28.68 22.29 -12.12
CA LEU A 501 29.09 21.59 -10.89
C LEU A 501 29.59 20.16 -11.21
N GLU A 502 30.72 19.76 -10.62
CA GLU A 502 31.37 18.44 -10.78
C GLU A 502 30.79 17.31 -9.88
N ALA A 503 29.55 17.42 -9.37
CA ALA A 503 28.94 16.38 -8.52
C ALA A 503 27.43 16.22 -8.69
N ASP A 504 26.96 14.99 -8.95
CA ASP A 504 25.54 14.63 -8.98
C ASP A 504 25.03 14.29 -7.56
N ILE A 505 24.82 15.30 -6.73
CA ILE A 505 24.13 15.15 -5.43
C ILE A 505 22.63 15.11 -5.70
N ASN A 506 22.02 13.94 -5.51
CA ASN A 506 20.58 13.76 -5.71
C ASN A 506 19.89 13.69 -4.35
N VAL A 507 19.45 14.84 -3.86
CA VAL A 507 18.63 14.85 -2.66
C VAL A 507 17.22 14.40 -3.03
N PHE A 508 16.78 13.24 -2.55
CA PHE A 508 15.37 12.86 -2.58
C PHE A 508 14.64 13.61 -1.45
N GLN A 509 14.66 14.95 -1.54
CA GLN A 509 14.00 15.87 -0.62
C GLN A 509 12.69 16.33 -1.23
N GLY A 510 11.58 16.17 -0.50
CA GLY A 510 10.39 16.96 -0.77
C GLY A 510 10.64 18.39 -0.31
N ASP A 511 10.70 19.35 -1.24
CA ASP A 511 11.06 20.74 -0.94
C ASP A 511 10.15 21.41 0.10
N LYS A 512 10.82 22.02 1.08
CA LYS A 512 10.38 22.92 2.16
C LYS A 512 9.27 22.41 3.09
N GLY A 513 9.67 21.47 3.93
CA GLY A 513 9.02 21.09 5.18
C GLY A 513 9.12 19.60 5.38
N THR A 514 10.00 19.20 6.28
CA THR A 514 10.16 17.85 6.84
C THR A 514 8.80 17.16 6.95
N GLY A 515 8.62 16.02 6.27
CA GLY A 515 7.57 15.08 6.65
C GLY A 515 7.98 14.46 7.97
N SER A 516 7.87 15.22 9.06
CA SER A 516 8.13 14.73 10.41
C SER A 516 7.08 13.67 10.72
N SER A 517 7.52 12.46 11.08
CA SER A 517 6.73 11.32 11.58
C SER A 517 5.91 10.49 10.57
N GLN A 518 5.34 11.07 9.50
CA GLN A 518 4.40 10.34 8.62
C GLN A 518 4.45 10.76 7.13
N PRO A 519 4.41 9.81 6.16
CA PRO A 519 4.20 10.12 4.75
C PRO A 519 2.90 10.91 4.54
N SER A 520 2.97 12.04 3.83
CA SER A 520 1.81 12.87 3.52
C SER A 520 1.34 12.66 2.08
N LYS A 521 0.17 13.23 1.77
CA LYS A 521 -0.38 13.28 0.41
C LYS A 521 0.63 13.87 -0.61
N TYR A 522 1.38 14.88 -0.19
CA TYR A 522 2.24 15.69 -1.05
C TYR A 522 3.72 15.29 -0.98
N ARG A 523 4.17 14.75 0.15
CA ARG A 523 5.59 14.51 0.45
C ARG A 523 5.82 13.12 1.02
N ASN A 524 6.91 12.49 0.59
CA ASN A 524 7.39 11.26 1.20
C ASN A 524 8.38 11.56 2.34
N VAL A 525 8.76 10.52 3.08
CA VAL A 525 9.77 10.59 4.15
C VAL A 525 11.20 10.70 3.58
N THR A 526 12.17 11.02 4.45
CA THR A 526 13.51 11.49 4.07
C THR A 526 14.43 10.38 3.54
N SER A 527 15.15 10.68 2.46
CA SER A 527 16.33 9.95 2.00
C SER A 527 17.20 10.84 1.11
N ILE A 528 18.52 10.70 1.17
CA ILE A 528 19.48 11.46 0.37
C ILE A 528 20.41 10.48 -0.33
N TYR A 529 20.43 10.52 -1.66
CA TYR A 529 21.28 9.64 -2.48
C TYR A 529 22.43 10.45 -3.10
N ILE A 530 23.66 10.08 -2.79
CA ILE A 530 24.85 10.76 -3.29
C ILE A 530 25.57 9.83 -4.25
N ASN A 531 25.66 10.23 -5.52
CA ASN A 531 26.43 9.51 -6.52
C ASN A 531 27.88 10.03 -6.53
N LEU A 532 28.84 9.21 -6.15
CA LEU A 532 30.27 9.52 -6.20
C LEU A 532 30.91 8.99 -7.50
N PHE A 533 30.10 8.88 -8.56
CA PHE A 533 30.45 8.42 -9.90
C PHE A 533 31.17 7.06 -9.89
N SER A 534 32.47 7.05 -10.21
CA SER A 534 33.29 5.83 -10.27
C SER A 534 33.52 5.19 -8.91
N LYS A 535 33.37 5.94 -7.81
CA LYS A 535 33.58 5.45 -6.43
C LYS A 535 32.34 4.75 -5.84
N GLY A 536 31.23 4.71 -6.56
CA GLY A 536 29.96 4.15 -6.11
C GLY A 536 29.02 5.22 -5.51
N SER A 537 28.07 4.81 -4.68
CA SER A 537 27.07 5.71 -4.11
C SER A 537 26.87 5.53 -2.60
N LEU A 538 26.41 6.61 -1.97
CA LEU A 538 26.04 6.67 -0.56
C LEU A 538 24.54 6.96 -0.42
N LEU A 539 23.93 6.41 0.62
CA LEU A 539 22.56 6.72 1.00
C LEU A 539 22.55 7.25 2.44
N LEU A 540 22.07 8.48 2.65
CA LEU A 540 21.88 9.07 3.98
C LEU A 540 20.39 9.06 4.30
N ASP A 541 20.01 8.31 5.32
CA ASP A 541 18.64 7.92 5.64
C ASP A 541 17.92 7.20 4.49
N CYS A 542 17.01 6.31 4.87
CA CYS A 542 16.26 5.46 3.96
C CYS A 542 14.84 5.21 4.51
N GLY A 543 14.03 6.27 4.57
CA GLY A 543 12.62 6.14 4.94
C GLY A 543 11.78 5.32 3.94
N GLU A 544 10.57 4.94 4.35
CA GLU A 544 9.56 4.26 3.52
C GLU A 544 9.41 4.89 2.12
N GLY A 545 9.39 4.06 1.07
CA GLY A 545 9.20 4.49 -0.31
C GLY A 545 10.45 5.04 -0.99
N THR A 546 11.63 5.00 -0.36
CA THR A 546 12.92 5.39 -0.97
C THR A 546 13.17 4.65 -2.29
N LEU A 547 12.91 3.34 -2.35
CA LEU A 547 13.03 2.56 -3.58
C LEU A 547 12.05 3.04 -4.67
N GLY A 548 10.80 3.35 -4.31
CA GLY A 548 9.82 3.91 -5.25
C GLY A 548 10.26 5.27 -5.81
N GLN A 549 10.89 6.11 -4.98
CA GLN A 549 11.46 7.39 -5.41
C GLN A 549 12.64 7.21 -6.38
N LEU A 550 13.54 6.26 -6.10
CA LEU A 550 14.64 5.91 -7.02
C LEU A 550 14.08 5.46 -8.38
N LYS A 551 13.09 4.56 -8.38
CA LYS A 551 12.44 4.07 -9.60
C LYS A 551 11.72 5.17 -10.36
N ARG A 552 11.07 6.10 -9.66
CA ARG A 552 10.44 7.27 -10.28
C ARG A 552 11.46 8.18 -10.96
N ARG A 553 12.64 8.36 -10.38
CA ARG A 553 13.68 9.25 -10.92
C ARG A 553 14.47 8.61 -12.07
N TYR A 554 14.92 7.37 -11.88
CA TYR A 554 15.88 6.72 -12.78
C TYR A 554 15.25 5.63 -13.67
N GLY A 555 13.95 5.38 -13.54
CA GLY A 555 13.34 4.18 -14.09
C GLY A 555 13.72 2.93 -13.29
N VAL A 556 13.15 1.77 -13.66
CA VAL A 556 13.42 0.50 -12.95
C VAL A 556 14.88 0.10 -13.08
N GLU A 557 15.41 0.05 -14.30
CA GLU A 557 16.80 -0.35 -14.54
C GLU A 557 17.82 0.61 -13.92
N GLY A 558 17.56 1.92 -14.01
CA GLY A 558 18.44 2.93 -13.42
C GLY A 558 18.41 2.89 -11.89
N ALA A 559 17.26 2.63 -11.27
CA ALA A 559 17.17 2.42 -9.83
C ALA A 559 17.88 1.14 -9.39
N ASP A 560 17.72 0.04 -10.12
CA ASP A 560 18.45 -1.19 -9.85
C ASP A 560 19.97 -0.97 -9.96
N ASN A 561 20.43 -0.19 -10.95
CA ASN A 561 21.84 0.16 -11.07
C ASN A 561 22.32 1.06 -9.91
N ALA A 562 21.51 2.03 -9.49
CA ALA A 562 21.80 2.86 -8.32
C ALA A 562 21.97 2.00 -7.06
N VAL A 563 21.06 1.04 -6.84
CA VAL A 563 21.10 0.10 -5.71
C VAL A 563 22.32 -0.84 -5.80
N ARG A 564 22.65 -1.38 -6.98
CA ARG A 564 23.86 -2.21 -7.19
C ARG A 564 25.14 -1.47 -6.84
N LYS A 565 25.21 -0.16 -7.10
CA LYS A 565 26.40 0.69 -6.86
C LYS A 565 26.52 1.21 -5.43
N LEU A 566 25.52 1.01 -4.59
CA LEU A 566 25.56 1.44 -3.18
C LEU A 566 26.73 0.77 -2.46
N ARG A 567 27.54 1.59 -1.79
CA ARG A 567 28.71 1.18 -1.01
C ARG A 567 28.50 1.33 0.49
N CYS A 568 27.79 2.38 0.89
CA CYS A 568 27.50 2.64 2.30
C CYS A 568 26.14 3.31 2.46
N ILE A 569 25.44 2.92 3.53
CA ILE A 569 24.19 3.52 3.98
C ILE A 569 24.41 4.04 5.39
N TRP A 570 24.09 5.31 5.62
CA TRP A 570 24.18 5.95 6.92
C TRP A 570 22.80 6.34 7.41
N ILE A 571 22.40 5.84 8.58
CA ILE A 571 21.15 6.20 9.24
C ILE A 571 21.43 7.12 10.42
N SER A 572 20.84 8.31 10.38
CA SER A 572 21.06 9.38 11.36
C SER A 572 20.57 9.02 12.76
N HIS A 573 19.34 8.48 12.87
CA HIS A 573 18.72 8.10 14.14
C HIS A 573 17.54 7.12 13.93
N ILE A 574 16.92 6.66 15.02
CA ILE A 574 16.00 5.51 15.02
C ILE A 574 14.53 5.85 14.68
N HIS A 575 14.18 7.11 14.43
CA HIS A 575 12.78 7.42 14.06
C HIS A 575 12.42 6.79 12.71
N ALA A 576 11.18 6.29 12.61
CA ALA A 576 10.73 5.44 11.51
C ALA A 576 10.88 6.09 10.12
N ASP A 577 10.69 7.40 10.02
CA ASP A 577 10.82 8.20 8.80
C ASP A 577 12.24 8.22 8.21
N HIS A 578 13.24 7.70 8.93
CA HIS A 578 14.63 7.68 8.49
C HIS A 578 15.15 6.31 8.07
N HIS A 579 14.45 5.21 8.32
CA HIS A 579 15.04 3.87 8.08
C HIS A 579 14.08 2.76 7.67
N THR A 580 12.76 2.97 7.70
CA THR A 580 11.80 1.87 7.43
C THR A 580 11.85 1.33 6.01
N GLY A 581 12.43 2.06 5.04
CA GLY A 581 12.67 1.58 3.67
C GLY A 581 13.98 0.80 3.49
N LEU A 582 14.83 0.75 4.52
CA LEU A 582 16.18 0.17 4.43
C LEU A 582 16.15 -1.33 4.12
N ALA A 583 15.31 -2.10 4.80
CA ALA A 583 15.21 -3.56 4.60
C ALA A 583 14.91 -3.91 3.14
N ARG A 584 14.02 -3.15 2.49
CA ARG A 584 13.63 -3.35 1.08
C ARG A 584 14.78 -3.05 0.12
N ILE A 585 15.58 -2.01 0.38
CA ILE A 585 16.79 -1.68 -0.42
C ILE A 585 17.84 -2.78 -0.28
N LEU A 586 18.08 -3.26 0.94
CA LEU A 586 19.06 -4.32 1.24
C LEU A 586 18.66 -5.65 0.58
N ALA A 587 17.41 -6.09 0.75
CA ALA A 587 16.88 -7.30 0.13
C ALA A 587 16.96 -7.24 -1.41
N LEU A 588 16.58 -6.10 -2.01
CA LEU A 588 16.72 -5.90 -3.45
C LEU A 588 18.19 -5.95 -3.89
N ARG A 589 19.10 -5.28 -3.17
CA ARG A 589 20.53 -5.31 -3.49
C ARG A 589 21.07 -6.73 -3.47
N ARG A 590 20.72 -7.53 -2.46
CA ARG A 590 21.07 -8.95 -2.37
C ARG A 590 20.61 -9.71 -3.60
N ASP A 591 19.34 -9.54 -4.00
CA ASP A 591 18.79 -10.23 -5.18
C ASP A 591 19.49 -9.81 -6.49
N LEU A 592 19.77 -8.52 -6.66
CA LEU A 592 20.44 -7.96 -7.84
C LEU A 592 21.90 -8.39 -7.99
N LEU A 593 22.55 -8.81 -6.90
CA LEU A 593 23.95 -9.23 -6.85
C LEU A 593 24.11 -10.74 -6.62
N LYS A 594 23.01 -11.51 -6.62
CA LYS A 594 23.02 -12.95 -6.38
C LYS A 594 23.98 -13.66 -7.35
N GLY A 595 24.85 -14.50 -6.80
CA GLY A 595 25.86 -15.25 -7.58
C GLY A 595 27.13 -14.47 -7.91
N MET A 596 27.30 -13.25 -7.39
CA MET A 596 28.51 -12.43 -7.60
C MET A 596 29.30 -12.35 -6.29
N THR A 597 30.60 -12.62 -6.33
CA THR A 597 31.51 -12.47 -5.16
C THR A 597 31.75 -10.99 -4.87
N ARG A 598 31.19 -10.49 -3.75
CA ARG A 598 31.25 -9.08 -3.34
C ARG A 598 31.25 -8.96 -1.82
N GLU A 599 31.79 -7.84 -1.34
CA GLU A 599 31.69 -7.48 0.07
C GLU A 599 30.25 -7.04 0.41
N PRO A 600 29.73 -7.42 1.60
CA PRO A 600 28.47 -6.93 2.13
C PRO A 600 28.43 -5.40 2.14
N ILE A 601 27.26 -4.81 1.98
CA ILE A 601 27.14 -3.35 2.05
C ILE A 601 27.35 -2.86 3.49
N LEU A 602 28.08 -1.75 3.65
CA LEU A 602 28.25 -1.12 4.94
C LEU A 602 26.98 -0.36 5.35
N VAL A 603 26.45 -0.67 6.53
CA VAL A 603 25.32 0.05 7.14
C VAL A 603 25.79 0.65 8.46
N VAL A 604 25.83 1.98 8.53
CA VAL A 604 26.18 2.74 9.73
C VAL A 604 24.90 3.28 10.35
N GLY A 605 24.65 3.01 11.63
CA GLY A 605 23.43 3.48 12.28
C GLY A 605 23.44 3.32 13.81
N PRO A 606 22.42 3.84 14.50
CA PRO A 606 22.28 3.63 15.94
C PRO A 606 22.04 2.15 16.25
N TRP A 607 22.56 1.63 17.37
CA TRP A 607 22.42 0.21 17.75
C TRP A 607 20.99 -0.34 17.67
N GLN A 608 19.98 0.46 18.01
CA GLN A 608 18.57 0.08 17.97
C GLN A 608 18.14 -0.33 16.55
N LEU A 609 18.73 0.28 15.52
CA LEU A 609 18.49 -0.09 14.13
C LEU A 609 18.96 -1.53 13.86
N LYS A 610 20.07 -1.94 14.47
CA LYS A 610 20.58 -3.31 14.33
C LYS A 610 19.54 -4.34 14.74
N LYS A 611 18.81 -4.12 15.84
CA LYS A 611 17.72 -5.03 16.27
C LYS A 611 16.64 -5.19 15.21
N PHE A 612 16.26 -4.08 14.56
CA PHE A 612 15.26 -4.07 13.50
C PHE A 612 15.75 -4.79 12.25
N LEU A 613 16.99 -4.55 11.83
CA LEU A 613 17.58 -5.23 10.68
C LEU A 613 17.88 -6.70 10.97
N ASP A 614 18.29 -7.07 12.19
CA ASP A 614 18.48 -8.46 12.62
C ASP A 614 17.15 -9.23 12.56
N ALA A 615 16.03 -8.60 12.94
CA ALA A 615 14.71 -9.22 12.82
C ALA A 615 14.31 -9.49 11.36
N TYR A 616 14.62 -8.58 10.44
CA TYR A 616 14.46 -8.85 9.00
C TYR A 616 15.46 -9.88 8.50
N GLN A 617 16.71 -9.90 8.98
CA GLN A 617 17.76 -10.85 8.58
C GLN A 617 17.39 -12.31 8.95
N ILE A 618 16.56 -12.51 9.98
CA ILE A 618 15.96 -13.82 10.29
C ILE A 618 14.97 -14.24 9.20
N LEU A 619 14.18 -13.29 8.68
CA LEU A 619 13.13 -13.53 7.70
C LEU A 619 13.66 -13.67 6.26
N GLU A 620 14.56 -12.78 5.84
CA GLU A 620 15.17 -12.72 4.50
C GLU A 620 16.65 -12.32 4.59
N ASP A 621 17.44 -12.46 3.52
CA ASP A 621 18.85 -12.02 3.55
C ASP A 621 19.00 -10.55 3.18
N LEU A 622 19.74 -9.79 4.00
CA LEU A 622 20.00 -8.36 3.78
C LEU A 622 21.42 -8.05 3.28
N ASP A 623 22.32 -9.04 3.23
CA ASP A 623 23.72 -8.91 2.74
C ASP A 623 24.44 -7.62 3.19
N MET A 624 24.52 -7.43 4.51
CA MET A 624 25.06 -6.20 5.12
C MET A 624 26.09 -6.45 6.20
N GLN A 625 26.98 -5.47 6.39
CA GLN A 625 27.84 -5.33 7.56
C GLN A 625 27.41 -4.10 8.36
N PHE A 626 27.00 -4.30 9.61
CA PHE A 626 26.51 -3.21 10.46
C PHE A 626 27.63 -2.62 11.33
N ILE A 627 27.71 -1.29 11.37
CA ILE A 627 28.56 -0.52 12.28
C ILE A 627 27.69 0.41 13.13
N ASP A 628 27.88 0.38 14.44
CA ASP A 628 27.24 1.32 15.36
C ASP A 628 27.85 2.72 15.18
N CYS A 629 27.02 3.77 15.06
CA CYS A 629 27.50 5.16 14.96
C CYS A 629 28.41 5.57 16.13
N ARG A 630 28.32 4.94 17.31
CA ARG A 630 29.26 5.19 18.42
C ARG A 630 30.69 4.75 18.10
N SER A 631 30.85 3.82 17.17
CA SER A 631 32.15 3.34 16.71
C SER A 631 32.76 4.21 15.61
N THR A 632 32.06 5.26 15.14
CA THR A 632 32.59 6.19 14.13
C THR A 632 33.10 7.50 14.73
N THR A 633 33.24 7.57 16.07
CA THR A 633 33.94 8.70 16.71
C THR A 633 35.43 8.66 16.41
N GLU A 634 36.08 9.81 16.39
CA GLU A 634 37.52 9.94 16.15
C GLU A 634 38.34 9.05 17.09
N ALA A 635 37.96 8.97 18.38
CA ALA A 635 38.58 8.09 19.36
C ALA A 635 38.44 6.59 19.00
N SER A 636 37.28 6.16 18.51
CA SER A 636 37.04 4.78 18.09
C SER A 636 37.81 4.42 16.80
N TRP A 637 37.96 5.38 15.88
CA TRP A 637 38.72 5.19 14.64
C TRP A 637 40.23 5.08 14.90
N VAL A 638 40.77 5.95 15.76
CA VAL A 638 42.17 5.89 16.21
C VAL A 638 42.46 4.53 16.87
N ALA A 639 41.57 4.06 17.76
CA ALA A 639 41.72 2.74 18.40
C ALA A 639 41.68 1.57 17.40
N PHE A 640 40.89 1.68 16.32
CA PHE A 640 40.82 0.66 15.27
C PHE A 640 42.09 0.63 14.40
N GLU A 641 42.64 1.80 14.04
CA GLU A 641 43.90 1.89 13.30
C GLU A 641 45.08 1.34 14.10
N ASP A 642 45.13 1.60 15.42
CA ASP A 642 46.18 1.08 16.30
C ASP A 642 46.11 -0.44 16.46
N ASP A 643 44.91 -1.03 16.52
CA ASP A 643 44.72 -2.49 16.58
C ASP A 643 45.03 -3.20 15.24
N SER A 644 44.92 -2.47 14.12
CA SER A 644 45.32 -2.98 12.79
C SER A 644 46.85 -2.98 12.58
N LYS A 645 47.56 -2.05 13.25
CA LYS A 645 49.02 -1.98 13.26
C LYS A 645 49.64 -3.02 14.21
N SER A 646 48.97 -3.33 15.32
CA SER A 646 49.43 -4.37 16.27
C SER A 646 49.36 -5.79 15.69
N LYS A 647 48.42 -6.06 14.78
CA LYS A 647 48.26 -7.37 14.09
C LYS A 647 49.15 -7.57 12.86
N LYS A 648 49.92 -6.55 12.47
CA LYS A 648 50.92 -6.61 11.38
C LYS A 648 52.37 -6.55 11.90
N GLY A 649 52.57 -6.58 13.22
CA GLY A 649 53.88 -6.61 13.88
C GLY A 649 54.39 -8.01 14.11
#